data_AF-A0AB73NJ18-F1
#
_entry.id   AF-A0AB73NJ18-F1
#
_cell.length_a   1.000
_cell.length_b   1.000
_cell.length_c   1.000
_cell.angle_alpha   90.00
_cell.angle_beta   90.00
_cell.angle_gamma   90.00
#
_symmetry.space_group_name_H-M   'P 1'
#
loop_
_entity.id
_entity.type
_entity.pdbx_description
1 polymer ?
#
loop_
_entity_poly.entity_id
_entity_poly.type
_entity_poly.pdbx_seq_one_letter_code
_entity_poly.pdbx_strand_id
1 'polypeptide(L)'
;MEDGKVAPFIKDTSGVWLTQSDLRHYHLSEIAETDGSFAGWQLRIGTLTYIFDSKGRLVRVERLGELLISVVYDATGQPIKLIDRQSREATINYASYMQASSVDLPDGGRIDYMYDAEKRLTSAGSTGDSVGYRYVNSGNDNVLLTEKLDQTGTVIGRYVYDTQGRATTTENGIGGNHFAVAYAENGNQVTVTPPLGSSKEFYFDVFNNGRRLRRTVDACVGCQRSETSYSYGDDGYLSGSNNGALVKNFSRDQNGHVISASENSYDGSHLRTTQTEWHPDLSVPVTRQVYDATNTLIEQSTWTYNARGQALSSSRTDPVAGTTRTTATTYCEQTDIDAGTCPLLGLATSVDGARSDLSDLLRYTYYATDDSTCAATPFSCPHRKGDRWKITNALGQITEYLAYDGAGRPLSIKDANGIVTDYSYHPRGWLTASKVRGADASSEADDRITRIDYWPTGLVRQVTQPDGAFTAFTYDAAHRLTDITDNAGNTIHYTLDNAGNRVKEDTKDAAGTLKRTLSRVYNQLGQLKTQATAASDPTDFAYDANGNATTVTDALATATQSEYDPLNRLSRTLQDVAGIKADTKFAYDALDNLTKVTDPKGLDTTYDYNGFGELVKLTSPDTGVTSYTYDSAGNRATQTDARGNTTAYSYDALNRLTKVTYPTTSLNVTYTYDVTQTACTSGETFSIGRLTKMQDGGAITQYCYNRFGDLVRKVQTSNGTALVLRYDYTVGGQLRRMTYPDGAVVDYVRNAQGQTTQVGVTPAGGSRQLLLGNASYYPFGPAAGWTYGNGRTLARQHDLDYRPQAIQDTRPGGLDVGFGFDPAGNLTALTPAGNPAPEIGLGYDALGRLTGLTDGVTGTVIDGYATAATGHLPRTKRGLSS
;
A
#
# COMPACT_ATOMS: atom_id res chain seq x y z
N MET A 1 -16.14 8.10 -28.91
CA MET A 1 -15.16 7.55 -27.94
C MET A 1 -15.01 8.55 -26.80
N GLU A 2 -14.52 8.12 -25.64
CA GLU A 2 -14.43 8.97 -24.43
C GLU A 2 -13.60 10.25 -24.61
N ASP A 3 -12.74 10.29 -25.63
CA ASP A 3 -11.92 11.45 -26.02
C ASP A 3 -12.56 12.32 -27.12
N GLY A 4 -13.86 12.13 -27.41
CA GLY A 4 -14.57 12.83 -28.48
C GLY A 4 -14.26 12.33 -29.88
N LYS A 5 -13.40 11.32 -30.06
CA LYS A 5 -13.14 10.74 -31.38
C LYS A 5 -14.30 9.88 -31.86
N VAL A 6 -14.52 9.90 -33.17
CA VAL A 6 -15.50 9.06 -33.86
C VAL A 6 -14.82 7.75 -34.22
N ALA A 7 -15.39 6.62 -33.78
CA ALA A 7 -14.98 5.28 -34.23
C ALA A 7 -15.92 4.89 -35.37
N PRO A 8 -15.50 4.96 -36.64
CA PRO A 8 -16.36 4.54 -37.73
C PRO A 8 -16.48 3.01 -37.74
N PHE A 9 -17.71 2.53 -37.90
CA PHE A 9 -18.00 1.12 -38.19
C PHE A 9 -18.66 1.01 -39.56
N ILE A 10 -18.22 0.04 -40.36
CA ILE A 10 -18.77 -0.26 -41.67
C ILE A 10 -19.25 -1.71 -41.64
N LYS A 11 -20.52 -1.92 -41.94
CA LYS A 11 -21.08 -3.27 -42.10
C LYS A 11 -20.64 -3.81 -43.44
N ASP A 12 -19.92 -4.92 -43.43
CA ASP A 12 -19.50 -5.58 -44.66
C ASP A 12 -20.66 -6.34 -45.32
N THR A 13 -20.40 -6.93 -46.49
CA THR A 13 -21.38 -7.69 -47.27
C THR A 13 -21.81 -9.00 -46.61
N SER A 14 -21.08 -9.46 -45.59
CA SER A 14 -21.43 -10.62 -44.76
C SER A 14 -22.26 -10.24 -43.53
N GLY A 15 -22.49 -8.95 -43.31
CA GLY A 15 -23.26 -8.42 -42.20
C GLY A 15 -22.44 -8.13 -40.93
N VAL A 16 -21.12 -8.27 -40.98
CA VAL A 16 -20.22 -8.04 -39.83
C VAL A 16 -19.80 -6.58 -39.80
N TRP A 17 -19.84 -5.96 -38.62
CA TRP A 17 -19.36 -4.59 -38.43
C TRP A 17 -17.84 -4.57 -38.26
N LEU A 18 -17.16 -3.88 -39.16
CA LEU A 18 -15.72 -3.69 -39.17
C LEU A 18 -15.36 -2.26 -38.77
N THR A 19 -14.22 -2.08 -38.13
CA THR A 19 -13.67 -0.76 -37.80
C THR A 19 -12.22 -0.65 -38.26
N GLN A 20 -11.59 0.51 -38.04
CA GLN A 20 -10.19 0.75 -38.39
C GLN A 20 -9.26 -0.25 -37.69
N SER A 21 -8.09 -0.51 -38.29
CA SER A 21 -7.17 -1.54 -37.80
C SER A 21 -6.71 -1.31 -36.36
N ASP A 22 -6.62 -0.05 -35.92
CA ASP A 22 -6.25 0.37 -34.58
C ASP A 22 -7.41 0.43 -33.58
N LEU A 23 -8.60 0.02 -34.01
CA LEU A 23 -9.83 -0.04 -33.21
C LEU A 23 -10.40 -1.47 -33.13
N ARG A 24 -9.66 -2.50 -33.56
CA ARG A 24 -10.18 -3.89 -33.62
C ARG A 24 -10.61 -4.52 -32.28
N HIS A 25 -10.27 -3.91 -31.15
CA HIS A 25 -10.76 -4.31 -29.82
C HIS A 25 -12.19 -3.82 -29.52
N TYR A 26 -12.75 -2.98 -30.38
CA TYR A 26 -14.15 -2.59 -30.34
C TYR A 26 -14.97 -3.50 -31.26
N HIS A 27 -15.94 -4.21 -30.71
CA HIS A 27 -16.83 -5.08 -31.49
C HIS A 27 -18.26 -4.57 -31.41
N LEU A 28 -18.78 -4.07 -32.54
CA LEU A 28 -20.15 -3.63 -32.67
C LEU A 28 -21.02 -4.74 -33.26
N SER A 29 -22.22 -4.92 -32.73
CA SER A 29 -23.21 -5.85 -33.26
C SER A 29 -24.62 -5.28 -33.12
N GLU A 30 -25.55 -5.73 -33.96
CA GLU A 30 -26.97 -5.38 -33.85
C GLU A 30 -27.66 -6.33 -32.87
N ILE A 31 -28.54 -5.78 -32.05
CA ILE A 31 -29.45 -6.54 -31.19
C ILE A 31 -30.77 -6.65 -31.93
N ALA A 32 -31.34 -7.85 -31.97
CA ALA A 32 -32.67 -8.10 -32.53
C ALA A 32 -33.67 -8.46 -31.42
N GLU A 33 -34.92 -8.08 -31.62
CA GLU A 33 -36.07 -8.54 -30.84
C GLU A 33 -36.35 -10.03 -31.12
N THR A 34 -37.20 -10.66 -30.31
CA THR A 34 -37.59 -12.08 -30.49
C THR A 34 -38.25 -12.40 -31.84
N ASP A 35 -38.81 -11.40 -32.52
CA ASP A 35 -39.40 -11.53 -33.86
C ASP A 35 -38.39 -11.26 -35.01
N GLY A 36 -37.11 -11.03 -34.68
CA GLY A 36 -36.05 -10.73 -35.63
C GLY A 36 -35.98 -9.27 -36.07
N SER A 37 -36.85 -8.39 -35.55
CA SER A 37 -36.78 -6.95 -35.83
C SER A 37 -35.63 -6.29 -35.07
N PHE A 38 -35.17 -5.14 -35.56
CA PHE A 38 -34.02 -4.43 -34.99
C PHE A 38 -34.36 -3.75 -33.65
N ALA A 39 -33.64 -4.12 -32.59
CA ALA A 39 -33.82 -3.60 -31.23
C ALA A 39 -32.80 -2.52 -30.82
N GLY A 40 -31.60 -2.56 -31.39
CA GLY A 40 -30.52 -1.63 -31.03
C GLY A 40 -29.12 -2.16 -31.32
N TRP A 41 -28.13 -1.67 -30.57
CA TRP A 41 -26.73 -2.04 -30.77
C TRP A 41 -26.07 -2.52 -29.49
N GLN A 42 -25.11 -3.43 -29.63
CA GLN A 42 -24.19 -3.83 -28.56
C GLN A 42 -22.76 -3.53 -28.99
N LEU A 43 -22.02 -2.77 -28.16
CA LEU A 43 -20.60 -2.49 -28.31
C LEU A 43 -19.81 -3.20 -27.20
N ARG A 44 -18.95 -4.14 -27.57
CA ARG A 44 -18.03 -4.80 -26.62
C ARG A 44 -16.65 -4.16 -26.68
N ILE A 45 -16.07 -3.92 -25.51
CA ILE A 45 -14.74 -3.36 -25.32
C ILE A 45 -14.06 -4.16 -24.20
N GLY A 46 -13.21 -5.11 -24.57
CA GLY A 46 -12.65 -6.06 -23.62
C GLY A 46 -13.76 -6.81 -22.86
N THR A 47 -13.80 -6.66 -21.54
CA THR A 47 -14.81 -7.30 -20.67
C THR A 47 -16.07 -6.46 -20.47
N LEU A 48 -16.12 -5.23 -21.00
CA LEU A 48 -17.27 -4.35 -20.93
C LEU A 48 -18.16 -4.48 -22.15
N THR A 49 -19.46 -4.33 -21.92
CA THR A 49 -20.49 -4.33 -22.95
C THR A 49 -21.40 -3.13 -22.74
N TYR A 50 -21.52 -2.28 -23.76
CA TYR A 50 -22.41 -1.12 -23.79
C TYR A 50 -23.59 -1.45 -24.70
N ILE A 51 -24.80 -1.26 -24.22
CA ILE A 51 -26.01 -1.64 -24.94
C ILE A 51 -26.85 -0.40 -25.19
N PHE A 52 -27.19 -0.18 -26.45
CA PHE A 52 -27.90 0.96 -26.96
C PHE A 52 -29.25 0.52 -27.52
N ASP A 53 -30.28 1.37 -27.37
CA ASP A 53 -31.57 1.15 -28.02
C ASP A 53 -31.51 1.44 -29.53
N SER A 54 -32.63 1.24 -30.23
CA SER A 54 -32.77 1.50 -31.66
C SER A 54 -32.57 2.95 -32.10
N LYS A 55 -32.49 3.90 -31.15
CA LYS A 55 -32.17 5.31 -31.38
C LYS A 55 -30.70 5.65 -31.07
N GLY A 56 -29.92 4.68 -30.61
CA GLY A 56 -28.51 4.84 -30.27
C GLY A 56 -28.28 5.40 -28.87
N ARG A 57 -29.29 5.39 -28.00
CA ARG A 57 -29.17 5.86 -26.61
C ARG A 57 -28.68 4.72 -25.73
N LEU A 58 -27.71 4.99 -24.86
CA LEU A 58 -27.15 4.00 -23.93
C LEU A 58 -28.21 3.57 -22.90
N VAL A 59 -28.62 2.31 -22.90
CA VAL A 59 -29.63 1.79 -21.97
C VAL A 59 -29.00 1.06 -20.79
N ARG A 60 -27.90 0.33 -21.02
CA ARG A 60 -27.18 -0.38 -19.96
C ARG A 60 -25.71 -0.58 -20.28
N VAL A 61 -24.91 -0.70 -19.22
CA VAL A 61 -23.51 -1.14 -19.26
C VAL A 61 -23.38 -2.41 -18.45
N GLU A 62 -22.70 -3.40 -19.00
CA GLU A 62 -22.44 -4.69 -18.37
C GLU A 62 -20.94 -4.98 -18.33
N ARG A 63 -20.50 -5.72 -17.31
CA ARG A 63 -19.15 -6.28 -17.23
C ARG A 63 -19.27 -7.78 -17.05
N LEU A 64 -18.69 -8.55 -17.98
CA LEU A 64 -18.81 -10.01 -17.98
C LEU A 64 -20.28 -10.45 -17.79
N GLY A 65 -21.19 -9.82 -18.56
CA GLY A 65 -22.64 -10.06 -18.50
C GLY A 65 -23.36 -9.64 -17.20
N GLU A 66 -22.66 -9.07 -16.21
CA GLU A 66 -23.28 -8.49 -15.02
C GLU A 66 -23.65 -7.04 -15.28
N LEU A 67 -24.89 -6.65 -14.95
CA LEU A 67 -25.31 -5.25 -14.99
C LEU A 67 -24.42 -4.40 -14.06
N LEU A 68 -23.85 -3.33 -14.61
CA LEU A 68 -23.20 -2.29 -13.84
C LEU A 68 -24.16 -1.14 -13.61
N ILE A 69 -24.76 -0.63 -14.69
CA ILE A 69 -25.67 0.50 -14.63
C ILE A 69 -26.70 0.43 -15.74
N SER A 70 -27.94 0.78 -15.41
CA SER A 70 -29.03 1.06 -16.35
C SER A 70 -29.31 2.55 -16.38
N VAL A 71 -29.74 3.04 -17.55
CA VAL A 71 -30.07 4.45 -17.77
C VAL A 71 -31.55 4.54 -18.12
N VAL A 72 -32.28 5.36 -17.37
CA VAL A 72 -33.70 5.65 -17.62
C VAL A 72 -33.84 7.01 -18.26
N TYR A 73 -34.65 7.10 -19.31
CA TYR A 73 -34.90 8.32 -20.07
C TYR A 73 -36.34 8.80 -19.86
N ASP A 74 -36.55 10.11 -19.93
CA ASP A 74 -37.88 10.69 -20.01
C ASP A 74 -38.49 10.60 -21.43
N ALA A 75 -39.70 11.14 -21.62
CA ALA A 75 -40.39 11.14 -22.90
C ALA A 75 -39.68 11.96 -23.99
N THR A 76 -38.80 12.90 -23.61
CA THR A 76 -38.00 13.72 -24.54
C THR A 76 -36.71 13.03 -24.98
N GLY A 77 -36.34 11.93 -24.30
CA GLY A 77 -35.11 11.20 -24.53
C GLY A 77 -33.93 11.70 -23.71
N GLN A 78 -34.18 12.42 -22.63
CA GLN A 78 -33.19 12.92 -21.69
C GLN A 78 -32.98 11.92 -20.53
N PRO A 79 -31.72 11.57 -20.16
CA PRO A 79 -31.47 10.57 -19.11
C PRO A 79 -31.79 11.16 -17.73
N ILE A 80 -32.74 10.59 -17.00
CA ILE A 80 -33.21 11.12 -15.71
C ILE A 80 -32.81 10.26 -14.51
N LYS A 81 -32.44 8.99 -14.72
CA LYS A 81 -31.95 8.11 -13.64
C LYS A 81 -30.84 7.21 -14.10
N LEU A 82 -29.92 6.93 -13.19
CA LEU A 82 -28.93 5.88 -13.28
C LEU A 82 -29.22 4.87 -12.17
N ILE A 83 -29.31 3.59 -12.52
CA ILE A 83 -29.73 2.54 -11.60
C ILE A 83 -28.67 1.43 -11.60
N ASP A 84 -28.07 1.15 -10.45
CA ASP A 84 -27.14 0.02 -10.32
C ASP A 84 -27.90 -1.32 -10.24
N ARG A 85 -27.15 -2.43 -10.24
CA ARG A 85 -27.77 -3.76 -10.20
C ARG A 85 -28.49 -4.11 -8.89
N GLN A 86 -28.21 -3.40 -7.80
CA GLN A 86 -28.94 -3.50 -6.53
C GLN A 86 -30.11 -2.51 -6.46
N SER A 87 -30.48 -1.90 -7.60
CA SER A 87 -31.57 -0.91 -7.68
C SER A 87 -31.32 0.36 -6.85
N ARG A 88 -30.05 0.72 -6.64
CA ARG A 88 -29.68 2.01 -6.09
C ARG A 88 -29.77 3.05 -7.20
N GLU A 89 -30.48 4.13 -6.93
CA GLU A 89 -30.84 5.12 -7.95
C GLU A 89 -30.12 6.45 -7.69
N ALA A 90 -29.44 6.95 -8.71
CA ALA A 90 -29.06 8.36 -8.79
C ALA A 90 -30.03 9.07 -9.74
N THR A 91 -30.65 10.16 -9.28
CA THR A 91 -31.60 10.94 -10.08
C THR A 91 -30.93 12.19 -10.61
N ILE A 92 -31.05 12.43 -11.92
CA ILE A 92 -30.50 13.62 -12.58
C ILE A 92 -31.64 14.63 -12.75
N ASN A 93 -31.53 15.75 -12.06
CA ASN A 93 -32.44 16.88 -12.18
C ASN A 93 -31.88 17.88 -13.19
N TYR A 94 -32.75 18.54 -13.94
CA TYR A 94 -32.34 19.42 -15.03
C TYR A 94 -32.92 20.83 -14.89
N ALA A 95 -32.12 21.85 -15.22
CA ALA A 95 -32.59 23.22 -15.36
C ALA A 95 -33.15 23.49 -16.77
N SER A 96 -32.58 22.84 -17.79
CA SER A 96 -33.06 22.85 -19.17
C SER A 96 -32.66 21.55 -19.88
N TYR A 97 -33.14 21.34 -21.12
CA TYR A 97 -32.83 20.12 -21.87
C TYR A 97 -31.31 19.89 -21.97
N MET A 98 -30.86 18.73 -21.48
CA MET A 98 -29.47 18.29 -21.36
C MET A 98 -28.55 19.15 -20.46
N GLN A 99 -29.09 20.00 -19.60
CA GLN A 99 -28.33 20.81 -18.63
C GLN A 99 -28.70 20.45 -17.18
N ALA A 100 -27.95 19.54 -16.57
CA ALA A 100 -28.25 18.99 -15.25
C ALA A 100 -28.09 20.06 -14.16
N SER A 101 -29.11 20.32 -13.34
CA SER A 101 -29.03 21.24 -12.20
C SER A 101 -28.53 20.58 -10.93
N SER A 102 -28.77 19.28 -10.76
CA SER A 102 -28.25 18.50 -9.64
C SER A 102 -28.35 17.00 -9.92
N VAL A 103 -27.59 16.21 -9.19
CA VAL A 103 -27.74 14.76 -9.10
C VAL A 103 -28.00 14.39 -7.65
N ASP A 104 -29.16 13.80 -7.39
CA ASP A 104 -29.49 13.20 -6.09
C ASP A 104 -28.90 11.80 -6.04
N LEU A 105 -28.09 11.52 -5.03
CA LEU A 105 -27.34 10.29 -4.86
C LEU A 105 -28.16 9.23 -4.10
N PRO A 106 -27.82 7.94 -4.28
CA PRO A 106 -28.52 6.85 -3.60
C PRO A 106 -28.49 6.90 -2.07
N ASP A 107 -27.51 7.56 -1.45
CA ASP A 107 -27.39 7.73 0.00
C ASP A 107 -28.11 8.98 0.54
N GLY A 108 -28.89 9.66 -0.30
CA GLY A 108 -29.56 10.91 0.03
C GLY A 108 -28.66 12.14 -0.07
N GLY A 109 -27.37 11.95 -0.42
CA GLY A 109 -26.49 13.03 -0.80
C GLY A 109 -26.98 13.72 -2.07
N ARG A 110 -26.48 14.93 -2.33
CA ARG A 110 -26.79 15.69 -3.52
C ARG A 110 -25.53 16.36 -4.06
N ILE A 111 -25.41 16.41 -5.37
CA ILE A 111 -24.39 17.17 -6.09
C ILE A 111 -25.12 18.24 -6.90
N ASP A 112 -24.91 19.50 -6.56
CA ASP A 112 -25.47 20.65 -7.29
C ASP A 112 -24.53 21.09 -8.40
N TYR A 113 -25.10 21.55 -9.52
CA TYR A 113 -24.37 22.12 -10.66
C TYR A 113 -24.89 23.53 -10.96
N MET A 114 -23.96 24.47 -11.12
CA MET A 114 -24.28 25.84 -11.53
C MET A 114 -23.64 26.15 -12.88
N TYR A 115 -24.31 27.00 -13.65
CA TYR A 115 -23.83 27.43 -14.96
C TYR A 115 -23.90 28.95 -15.10
N ASP A 116 -23.10 29.50 -16.00
CA ASP A 116 -23.24 30.90 -16.44
C ASP A 116 -24.29 31.07 -17.55
N ALA A 117 -24.43 32.30 -18.05
CA ALA A 117 -25.37 32.66 -19.11
C ALA A 117 -25.10 31.91 -20.43
N GLU A 118 -23.85 31.51 -20.66
CA GLU A 118 -23.42 30.71 -21.82
C GLU A 118 -23.55 29.20 -21.60
N LYS A 119 -24.17 28.78 -20.48
CA LYS A 119 -24.38 27.37 -20.09
C LYS A 119 -23.08 26.58 -19.81
N ARG A 120 -22.01 27.26 -19.40
CA ARG A 120 -20.75 26.63 -18.96
C ARG A 120 -20.80 26.35 -17.47
N LEU A 121 -20.27 25.21 -17.02
CA LEU A 121 -20.34 24.77 -15.63
C LEU A 121 -19.47 25.65 -14.72
N THR A 122 -20.04 26.51 -13.88
CA THR A 122 -19.28 27.40 -12.99
C THR A 122 -19.03 26.82 -11.61
N SER A 123 -19.83 25.84 -11.18
CA SER A 123 -19.63 25.16 -9.90
C SER A 123 -20.24 23.76 -9.89
N ALA A 124 -19.61 22.83 -9.17
CA ALA A 124 -20.12 21.49 -8.94
C ALA A 124 -19.75 20.96 -7.54
N GLY A 125 -20.69 20.33 -6.84
CA GLY A 125 -20.42 19.61 -5.59
C GLY A 125 -21.60 19.61 -4.64
N SER A 126 -21.43 19.03 -3.45
CA SER A 126 -22.49 19.02 -2.44
C SER A 126 -22.79 20.43 -1.94
N THR A 127 -24.02 20.68 -1.51
CA THR A 127 -24.45 21.99 -1.03
C THR A 127 -23.52 22.49 0.10
N GLY A 128 -22.78 23.58 -0.15
CA GLY A 128 -21.77 24.13 0.78
C GLY A 128 -20.33 23.60 0.59
N ASP A 129 -20.12 22.63 -0.29
CA ASP A 129 -18.87 21.88 -0.52
C ASP A 129 -18.53 21.78 -2.03
N SER A 130 -18.78 22.85 -2.79
CA SER A 130 -18.66 22.86 -4.25
C SER A 130 -17.31 23.38 -4.74
N VAL A 131 -16.73 22.71 -5.74
CA VAL A 131 -15.60 23.29 -6.50
C VAL A 131 -16.12 24.31 -7.51
N GLY A 132 -15.29 25.28 -7.86
CA GLY A 132 -15.60 26.33 -8.83
C GLY A 132 -14.77 26.23 -10.11
N TYR A 133 -15.30 26.79 -11.19
CA TYR A 133 -14.66 26.82 -12.50
C TYR A 133 -14.85 28.19 -13.16
N ARG A 134 -13.81 28.69 -13.82
CA ARG A 134 -13.85 29.94 -14.60
C ARG A 134 -13.33 29.67 -16.01
N TYR A 135 -13.86 30.41 -16.98
CA TYR A 135 -13.56 30.20 -18.40
C TYR A 135 -13.18 31.50 -19.10
N VAL A 136 -12.52 31.36 -20.25
CA VAL A 136 -12.35 32.42 -21.25
C VAL A 136 -12.88 31.95 -22.59
N ASN A 137 -13.49 32.85 -23.36
CA ASN A 137 -13.78 32.62 -24.76
C ASN A 137 -12.53 32.98 -25.57
N SER A 138 -11.94 32.01 -26.26
CA SER A 138 -10.95 32.33 -27.27
C SER A 138 -11.67 32.85 -28.52
N GLY A 139 -11.03 33.71 -29.31
CA GLY A 139 -11.61 34.29 -30.53
C GLY A 139 -11.99 33.28 -31.63
N ASN A 140 -11.83 31.97 -31.39
CA ASN A 140 -12.15 30.87 -32.30
C ASN A 140 -13.32 29.99 -31.79
N ASP A 141 -14.26 30.55 -31.02
CA ASP A 141 -15.40 29.86 -30.40
C ASP A 141 -15.04 28.71 -29.42
N ASN A 142 -13.77 28.56 -29.03
CA ASN A 142 -13.37 27.58 -28.02
C ASN A 142 -13.57 28.16 -26.61
N VAL A 143 -14.34 27.44 -25.79
CA VAL A 143 -14.48 27.69 -24.35
C VAL A 143 -13.37 26.96 -23.61
N LEU A 144 -12.51 27.71 -22.93
CA LEU A 144 -11.32 27.18 -22.27
C LEU A 144 -11.39 27.43 -20.76
N LEU A 145 -11.20 26.39 -19.95
CA LEU A 145 -11.17 26.48 -18.48
C LEU A 145 -9.91 27.24 -18.06
N THR A 146 -10.02 28.40 -17.41
CA THR A 146 -8.86 29.19 -16.99
C THR A 146 -8.49 28.99 -15.53
N GLU A 147 -9.47 28.76 -14.66
CA GLU A 147 -9.21 28.55 -13.24
C GLU A 147 -10.12 27.47 -12.66
N LYS A 148 -9.55 26.66 -11.77
CA LYS A 148 -10.28 25.75 -10.89
C LYS A 148 -10.15 26.26 -9.45
N LEU A 149 -11.28 26.33 -8.76
CA LEU A 149 -11.39 26.78 -7.39
C LEU A 149 -11.76 25.61 -6.50
N ASP A 150 -11.20 25.55 -5.31
CA ASP A 150 -11.65 24.62 -4.29
C ASP A 150 -12.93 25.12 -3.59
N GLN A 151 -13.37 24.35 -2.60
CA GLN A 151 -14.58 24.57 -1.82
C GLN A 151 -14.55 25.84 -0.98
N THR A 152 -13.37 26.44 -0.79
CA THR A 152 -13.21 27.72 -0.08
C THR A 152 -13.22 28.92 -1.04
N GLY A 153 -13.30 28.68 -2.35
CA GLY A 153 -13.11 29.70 -3.38
C GLY A 153 -11.64 30.04 -3.63
N THR A 154 -10.70 29.25 -3.12
CA THR A 154 -9.28 29.43 -3.38
C THR A 154 -8.94 28.87 -4.75
N VAL A 155 -8.18 29.62 -5.58
CA VAL A 155 -7.71 29.12 -6.88
C VAL A 155 -6.66 28.04 -6.66
N ILE A 156 -7.00 26.82 -7.04
CA ILE A 156 -6.15 25.62 -6.93
C ILE A 156 -5.64 25.13 -8.27
N GLY A 157 -6.15 25.68 -9.37
CA GLY A 157 -5.72 25.36 -10.72
C GLY A 157 -5.78 26.60 -11.61
N ARG A 158 -4.73 26.86 -12.39
CA ARG A 158 -4.74 27.88 -13.44
C ARG A 158 -4.22 27.30 -14.75
N TYR A 159 -4.88 27.64 -15.85
CA TYR A 159 -4.58 27.15 -17.18
C TYR A 159 -4.46 28.31 -18.17
N VAL A 160 -3.40 28.30 -18.95
CA VAL A 160 -3.16 29.28 -20.02
C VAL A 160 -3.09 28.54 -21.34
N TYR A 161 -3.53 29.19 -22.41
CA TYR A 161 -3.66 28.60 -23.73
C TYR A 161 -3.01 29.48 -24.81
N ASP A 162 -2.59 28.88 -25.91
CA ASP A 162 -2.18 29.60 -27.11
C ASP A 162 -3.40 30.02 -27.97
N THR A 163 -3.13 30.69 -29.09
CA THR A 163 -4.16 31.14 -30.05
C THR A 163 -4.90 29.99 -30.74
N GLN A 164 -4.38 28.76 -30.68
CA GLN A 164 -5.01 27.55 -31.20
C GLN A 164 -5.86 26.85 -30.12
N GLY A 165 -5.88 27.34 -28.89
CA GLY A 165 -6.61 26.75 -27.76
C GLY A 165 -5.91 25.57 -27.12
N ARG A 166 -4.59 25.39 -27.34
CA ARG A 166 -3.78 24.35 -26.69
C ARG A 166 -3.22 24.88 -25.38
N ALA A 167 -3.23 24.07 -24.32
CA ALA A 167 -2.75 24.49 -23.00
C ALA A 167 -1.22 24.68 -23.00
N THR A 168 -0.74 25.89 -22.73
CA THR A 168 0.69 26.25 -22.64
C THR A 168 1.19 26.31 -21.22
N THR A 169 0.29 26.37 -20.23
CA THR A 169 0.65 26.39 -18.82
C THR A 169 -0.43 25.73 -17.98
N THR A 170 0.00 24.96 -16.99
CA THR A 170 -0.87 24.49 -15.91
C THR A 170 -0.20 24.75 -14.56
N GLU A 171 -0.90 25.35 -13.63
CA GLU A 171 -0.42 25.64 -12.27
C GLU A 171 -1.38 25.01 -11.27
N ASN A 172 -0.88 24.32 -10.24
CA ASN A 172 -1.70 23.73 -9.17
C ASN A 172 -1.39 24.42 -7.83
N GLY A 173 -2.32 25.25 -7.36
CA GLY A 173 -2.18 26.17 -6.23
C GLY A 173 -1.33 27.39 -6.55
N ILE A 174 -1.67 28.54 -5.96
CA ILE A 174 -0.99 29.82 -6.25
C ILE A 174 0.51 29.72 -5.88
N GLY A 175 1.39 29.86 -6.88
CA GLY A 175 2.84 29.90 -6.73
C GLY A 175 3.53 28.53 -6.67
N GLY A 176 2.80 27.41 -6.89
CA GLY A 176 3.34 26.05 -6.82
C GLY A 176 2.93 25.17 -8.00
N ASN A 177 3.69 24.09 -8.23
CA ASN A 177 3.41 23.04 -9.21
C ASN A 177 3.11 23.55 -10.63
N HIS A 178 3.88 24.54 -11.10
CA HIS A 178 3.77 25.11 -12.44
C HIS A 178 4.44 24.24 -13.51
N PHE A 179 3.69 23.89 -14.55
CA PHE A 179 4.17 23.22 -15.76
C PHE A 179 4.01 24.14 -16.96
N ALA A 180 5.08 24.34 -17.73
CA ALA A 180 4.99 24.97 -19.04
C ALA A 180 4.94 23.90 -20.13
N VAL A 181 4.19 24.16 -21.20
CA VAL A 181 4.05 23.28 -22.35
C VAL A 181 4.34 24.07 -23.62
N ALA A 182 5.31 23.61 -24.40
CA ALA A 182 5.67 24.16 -25.70
C ALA A 182 5.35 23.14 -26.80
N TYR A 183 4.74 23.61 -27.88
CA TYR A 183 4.37 22.79 -29.04
C TYR A 183 5.21 23.22 -30.24
N ALA A 184 5.84 22.26 -30.93
CA ALA A 184 6.48 22.54 -32.20
C ALA A 184 5.45 22.95 -33.27
N GLU A 185 5.84 23.78 -34.23
CA GLU A 185 4.95 24.31 -35.29
C GLU A 185 4.32 23.19 -36.14
N ASN A 186 5.06 22.12 -36.39
CA ASN A 186 4.55 20.94 -37.11
C ASN A 186 3.63 20.04 -36.26
N GLY A 187 3.54 20.28 -34.94
CA GLY A 187 2.74 19.50 -34.00
C GLY A 187 3.27 18.08 -33.71
N ASN A 188 4.52 17.78 -34.10
CA ASN A 188 5.14 16.45 -33.90
C ASN A 188 6.05 16.39 -32.68
N GLN A 189 6.20 17.49 -31.94
CA GLN A 189 6.93 17.52 -30.68
C GLN A 189 6.19 18.38 -29.66
N VAL A 190 6.14 17.90 -28.43
CA VAL A 190 5.65 18.63 -27.26
C VAL A 190 6.73 18.59 -26.19
N THR A 191 7.12 19.74 -25.66
CA THR A 191 8.05 19.84 -24.55
C THR A 191 7.31 20.34 -23.32
N VAL A 192 7.34 19.56 -22.24
CA VAL A 192 6.80 19.92 -20.94
C VAL A 192 7.95 20.26 -20.00
N THR A 193 7.91 21.43 -19.39
CA THR A 193 8.88 21.87 -18.37
C THR A 193 8.20 21.82 -17.00
N PRO A 194 8.55 20.84 -16.14
CA PRO A 194 8.01 20.73 -14.78
C PRO A 194 8.53 21.87 -13.86
N PRO A 195 8.00 21.97 -12.63
CA PRO A 195 8.30 23.08 -11.71
C PRO A 195 9.78 23.22 -11.31
N LEU A 196 10.55 22.13 -11.40
CA LEU A 196 11.98 22.11 -11.09
C LEU A 196 12.87 22.39 -12.31
N GLY A 197 12.28 22.62 -13.48
CA GLY A 197 12.99 23.05 -14.70
C GLY A 197 13.63 21.93 -15.53
N SER A 198 13.29 20.66 -15.32
CA SER A 198 13.61 19.59 -16.27
C SER A 198 12.85 19.78 -17.59
N SER A 199 13.26 19.05 -18.63
CA SER A 199 12.56 18.96 -19.91
C SER A 199 12.03 17.54 -20.08
N LYS A 200 10.72 17.42 -20.35
CA LYS A 200 10.08 16.17 -20.79
C LYS A 200 9.57 16.35 -22.20
N GLU A 201 10.20 15.71 -23.16
CA GLU A 201 9.90 15.87 -24.59
C GLU A 201 9.16 14.64 -25.11
N PHE A 202 8.07 14.87 -25.81
CA PHE A 202 7.23 13.86 -26.43
C PHE A 202 7.27 14.08 -27.94
N TYR A 203 7.71 13.07 -28.68
CA TYR A 203 7.76 13.09 -30.14
C TYR A 203 6.67 12.20 -30.71
N PHE A 204 5.96 12.69 -31.71
CA PHE A 204 4.84 12.02 -32.33
C PHE A 204 5.07 11.85 -33.83
N ASP A 205 4.72 10.68 -34.35
CA ASP A 205 4.56 10.45 -35.78
C ASP A 205 3.07 10.36 -36.13
N VAL A 206 2.72 10.72 -37.37
CA VAL A 206 1.36 10.53 -37.89
C VAL A 206 1.27 9.13 -38.50
N PHE A 207 0.34 8.34 -37.98
CA PHE A 207 0.10 6.96 -38.39
C PHE A 207 -1.42 6.73 -38.51
N ASN A 208 -1.89 6.24 -39.67
CA ASN A 208 -3.32 6.04 -39.97
C ASN A 208 -4.23 7.23 -39.58
N ASN A 209 -3.81 8.46 -39.91
CA ASN A 209 -4.48 9.73 -39.55
C ASN A 209 -4.55 10.06 -38.04
N GLY A 210 -3.87 9.29 -37.18
CA GLY A 210 -3.71 9.57 -35.75
C GLY A 210 -2.25 9.88 -35.38
N ARG A 211 -2.02 10.70 -34.35
CA ARG A 211 -0.68 10.91 -33.79
C ARG A 211 -0.36 9.81 -32.79
N ARG A 212 0.79 9.15 -32.94
CA ARG A 212 1.29 8.11 -32.03
C ARG A 212 2.62 8.53 -31.43
N LEU A 213 2.78 8.30 -30.12
CA LEU A 213 3.99 8.67 -29.39
C LEU A 213 5.14 7.78 -29.83
N ARG A 214 6.12 8.33 -30.55
CA ARG A 214 7.29 7.60 -31.08
C ARG A 214 8.45 7.59 -30.09
N ARG A 215 8.60 8.64 -29.30
CA ARG A 215 9.74 8.78 -28.39
C ARG A 215 9.42 9.72 -27.23
N THR A 216 9.93 9.40 -26.05
CA THR A 216 9.97 10.27 -24.89
C THR A 216 11.41 10.53 -24.48
N VAL A 217 11.72 11.76 -24.10
CA VAL A 217 13.04 12.15 -23.58
C VAL A 217 12.84 12.93 -22.28
N ASP A 218 13.45 12.47 -21.20
CA ASP A 218 13.56 13.23 -19.96
C ASP A 218 15.01 13.73 -19.82
N ALA A 219 15.18 15.04 -19.64
CA ALA A 219 16.49 15.67 -19.57
C ALA A 219 16.52 16.78 -18.51
N CYS A 220 17.67 16.92 -17.85
CA CYS A 220 17.98 18.09 -17.03
C CYS A 220 19.48 18.36 -16.96
N VAL A 221 19.81 19.57 -16.51
CA VAL A 221 21.19 19.98 -16.29
C VAL A 221 21.81 19.13 -15.18
N GLY A 222 22.88 18.40 -15.50
CA GLY A 222 23.61 17.57 -14.53
C GLY A 222 22.97 16.22 -14.21
N CYS A 223 21.93 15.81 -14.94
CA CYS A 223 21.28 14.52 -14.78
C CYS A 223 21.59 13.59 -15.96
N GLN A 224 21.42 12.29 -15.78
CA GLN A 224 21.44 11.35 -16.90
C GLN A 224 20.20 11.56 -17.77
N ARG A 225 20.41 11.72 -19.08
CA ARG A 225 19.33 11.81 -20.07
C ARG A 225 18.66 10.45 -20.18
N SER A 226 17.35 10.41 -20.03
CA SER A 226 16.54 9.22 -20.27
C SER A 226 15.80 9.33 -21.57
N GLU A 227 15.72 8.22 -22.31
CA GLU A 227 15.04 8.16 -23.58
C GLU A 227 14.33 6.83 -23.72
N THR A 228 13.08 6.86 -24.17
CA THR A 228 12.34 5.65 -24.56
C THR A 228 11.75 5.85 -25.94
N SER A 229 12.02 4.92 -26.83
CA SER A 229 11.42 4.87 -28.16
C SER A 229 10.31 3.81 -28.21
N TYR A 230 9.33 4.04 -29.07
CA TYR A 230 8.14 3.22 -29.23
C TYR A 230 7.93 2.94 -30.72
N SER A 231 7.66 1.68 -31.06
CA SER A 231 7.30 1.23 -32.40
C SER A 231 5.87 0.72 -32.42
N TYR A 232 5.20 0.89 -33.55
CA TYR A 232 3.81 0.47 -33.75
C TYR A 232 3.75 -0.47 -34.95
N GLY A 233 2.84 -1.45 -34.92
CA GLY A 233 2.55 -2.28 -36.07
C GLY A 233 1.70 -1.55 -37.12
N ASP A 234 1.46 -2.19 -38.27
CA ASP A 234 0.56 -1.68 -39.31
C ASP A 234 -0.90 -1.51 -38.81
N ASP A 235 -1.22 -2.23 -37.74
CA ASP A 235 -2.46 -2.16 -36.99
C ASP A 235 -2.54 -0.95 -36.03
N GLY A 236 -1.48 -0.14 -35.89
CA GLY A 236 -1.43 1.04 -35.03
C GLY A 236 -1.30 0.74 -33.54
N TYR A 237 -1.18 -0.53 -33.13
CA TYR A 237 -0.89 -0.90 -31.76
C TYR A 237 0.61 -0.86 -31.47
N LEU A 238 0.97 -0.66 -30.20
CA LEU A 238 2.36 -0.75 -29.76
C LEU A 238 2.90 -2.16 -30.03
N SER A 239 3.93 -2.23 -30.87
CA SER A 239 4.66 -3.44 -31.26
C SER A 239 6.01 -3.56 -30.55
N GLY A 240 6.54 -2.47 -30.00
CA GLY A 240 7.76 -2.53 -29.20
C GLY A 240 8.10 -1.22 -28.49
N SER A 241 8.97 -1.32 -27.48
CA SER A 241 9.52 -0.18 -26.75
C SER A 241 10.98 -0.44 -26.38
N ASN A 242 11.81 0.61 -26.39
CA ASN A 242 13.22 0.51 -26.04
C ASN A 242 13.66 1.72 -25.21
N ASN A 243 14.15 1.50 -23.99
CA ASN A 243 14.64 2.54 -23.08
C ASN A 243 16.19 2.60 -22.94
N GLY A 244 16.93 1.96 -23.85
CA GLY A 244 18.39 1.88 -23.84
C GLY A 244 18.98 0.79 -22.94
N ALA A 245 18.21 0.25 -21.99
CA ALA A 245 18.58 -0.92 -21.19
C ALA A 245 17.75 -2.17 -21.58
N LEU A 246 16.45 -1.98 -21.78
CA LEU A 246 15.44 -3.00 -22.02
C LEU A 246 14.69 -2.74 -23.33
N VAL A 247 14.58 -3.79 -24.15
CA VAL A 247 13.77 -3.83 -25.37
C VAL A 247 12.60 -4.78 -25.15
N LYS A 248 11.38 -4.25 -25.24
CA LYS A 248 10.16 -5.05 -25.21
C LYS A 248 9.58 -5.15 -26.62
N ASN A 249 9.18 -6.35 -27.03
CA ASN A 249 8.46 -6.58 -28.28
C ASN A 249 7.12 -7.23 -28.00
N PHE A 250 6.10 -6.85 -28.77
CA PHE A 250 4.74 -7.34 -28.63
C PHE A 250 4.22 -7.88 -29.96
N SER A 251 3.57 -9.03 -29.92
CA SER A 251 2.79 -9.57 -31.04
C SER A 251 1.33 -9.68 -30.62
N ARG A 252 0.42 -9.42 -31.55
CA ARG A 252 -1.02 -9.36 -31.30
C ARG A 252 -1.81 -10.23 -32.25
N ASP A 253 -2.98 -10.67 -31.82
CA ASP A 253 -3.97 -11.32 -32.68
C ASP A 253 -4.76 -10.29 -33.51
N GLN A 254 -5.69 -10.78 -34.34
CA GLN A 254 -6.55 -9.93 -35.16
C GLN A 254 -7.50 -9.04 -34.34
N ASN A 255 -7.76 -9.35 -33.07
CA ASN A 255 -8.61 -8.58 -32.16
C ASN A 255 -7.80 -7.56 -31.33
N GLY A 256 -6.48 -7.49 -31.54
CA GLY A 256 -5.58 -6.57 -30.83
C GLY A 256 -5.08 -7.08 -29.48
N HIS A 257 -5.41 -8.31 -29.09
CA HIS A 257 -4.92 -8.90 -27.84
C HIS A 257 -3.45 -9.27 -27.96
N VAL A 258 -2.66 -9.03 -26.91
CA VAL A 258 -1.23 -9.42 -26.88
C VAL A 258 -1.12 -10.93 -26.73
N ILE A 259 -0.62 -11.61 -27.75
CA ILE A 259 -0.38 -13.07 -27.75
C ILE A 259 1.05 -13.42 -27.36
N SER A 260 1.99 -12.49 -27.52
CA SER A 260 3.38 -12.64 -27.11
C SER A 260 3.96 -11.30 -26.67
N ALA A 261 4.70 -11.30 -25.57
CA ALA A 261 5.51 -10.19 -25.10
C ALA A 261 6.91 -10.70 -24.74
N SER A 262 7.94 -10.25 -25.45
CA SER A 262 9.34 -10.60 -25.14
C SER A 262 10.08 -9.41 -24.54
N GLU A 263 10.91 -9.69 -23.55
CA GLU A 263 11.79 -8.74 -22.87
C GLU A 263 13.24 -9.17 -23.10
N ASN A 264 14.01 -8.27 -23.71
CA ASN A 264 15.39 -8.51 -24.11
C ASN A 264 16.25 -7.36 -23.59
N SER A 265 17.50 -7.63 -23.23
CA SER A 265 18.46 -6.56 -23.00
C SER A 265 18.75 -5.81 -24.30
N TYR A 266 19.25 -4.58 -24.16
CA TYR A 266 19.56 -3.72 -25.30
C TYR A 266 20.55 -4.35 -26.30
N ASP A 267 21.48 -5.19 -25.82
CA ASP A 267 22.42 -5.95 -26.65
C ASP A 267 21.78 -7.12 -27.42
N GLY A 268 20.47 -7.34 -27.26
CA GLY A 268 19.70 -8.39 -27.93
C GLY A 268 19.63 -9.71 -27.16
N SER A 269 20.18 -9.80 -25.95
CA SER A 269 20.05 -11.01 -25.14
C SER A 269 18.62 -11.19 -24.66
N HIS A 270 18.03 -12.35 -24.96
CA HIS A 270 16.69 -12.70 -24.49
C HIS A 270 16.69 -12.91 -22.98
N LEU A 271 15.75 -12.27 -22.26
CA LEU A 271 15.62 -12.40 -20.82
C LEU A 271 14.42 -13.28 -20.47
N ARG A 272 13.24 -12.95 -21.03
CA ARG A 272 12.03 -13.77 -20.92
C ARG A 272 10.99 -13.46 -21.99
N THR A 273 10.09 -14.40 -22.24
CA THR A 273 8.92 -14.23 -23.11
C THR A 273 7.65 -14.71 -22.41
N THR A 274 6.60 -13.90 -22.42
CA THR A 274 5.26 -14.29 -21.98
C THR A 274 4.36 -14.51 -23.20
N GLN A 275 3.80 -15.71 -23.33
CA GLN A 275 2.79 -16.05 -24.33
C GLN A 275 1.41 -16.14 -23.69
N THR A 276 0.39 -15.65 -24.37
CA THR A 276 -1.00 -15.68 -23.90
C THR A 276 -1.92 -16.19 -24.99
N GLU A 277 -2.66 -17.25 -24.68
CA GLU A 277 -3.77 -17.73 -25.49
C GLU A 277 -5.06 -17.08 -24.95
N TRP A 278 -5.82 -16.44 -25.84
CA TRP A 278 -7.06 -15.76 -25.49
C TRP A 278 -8.27 -16.63 -25.81
N HIS A 279 -9.33 -16.49 -25.04
CA HIS A 279 -10.59 -17.17 -25.31
C HIS A 279 -11.15 -16.67 -26.66
N PRO A 280 -11.70 -17.55 -27.53
CA PRO A 280 -12.11 -17.17 -28.87
C PRO A 280 -13.18 -16.07 -28.90
N ASP A 281 -14.12 -16.12 -27.96
CA ASP A 281 -15.28 -15.21 -27.93
C ASP A 281 -15.26 -14.19 -26.78
N LEU A 282 -14.30 -14.31 -25.87
CA LEU A 282 -14.24 -13.53 -24.63
C LEU A 282 -12.86 -12.90 -24.54
N SER A 283 -12.75 -11.60 -24.29
CA SER A 283 -11.46 -10.92 -24.13
C SER A 283 -10.81 -11.24 -22.78
N VAL A 284 -10.61 -12.53 -22.49
CA VAL A 284 -10.00 -13.09 -21.29
C VAL A 284 -8.99 -14.19 -21.67
N PRO A 285 -7.89 -14.37 -20.92
CA PRO A 285 -6.86 -15.37 -21.24
C PRO A 285 -7.29 -16.79 -20.83
N VAL A 286 -7.07 -17.80 -21.67
CA VAL A 286 -7.26 -19.22 -21.32
C VAL A 286 -5.97 -19.84 -20.81
N THR A 287 -4.84 -19.49 -21.41
CA THR A 287 -3.51 -19.96 -21.03
C THR A 287 -2.54 -18.79 -21.01
N ARG A 288 -1.63 -18.75 -20.04
CA ARG A 288 -0.46 -17.87 -20.02
C ARG A 288 0.78 -18.67 -19.67
N GLN A 289 1.83 -18.50 -20.45
CA GLN A 289 3.09 -19.23 -20.32
C GLN A 289 4.26 -18.26 -20.28
N VAL A 290 5.19 -18.46 -19.35
CA VAL A 290 6.42 -17.67 -19.24
C VAL A 290 7.61 -18.57 -19.58
N TYR A 291 8.45 -18.11 -20.49
CA TYR A 291 9.65 -18.78 -20.96
C TYR A 291 10.89 -18.00 -20.54
N ASP A 292 11.93 -18.69 -20.09
CA ASP A 292 13.23 -18.09 -19.76
C ASP A 292 14.09 -17.80 -21.01
N ALA A 293 15.30 -17.28 -20.79
CA ALA A 293 16.29 -17.01 -21.84
C ALA A 293 16.63 -18.23 -22.72
N THR A 294 16.48 -19.45 -22.20
CA THR A 294 16.75 -20.72 -22.91
C THR A 294 15.55 -21.26 -23.69
N ASN A 295 14.42 -20.56 -23.65
CA ASN A 295 13.10 -21.00 -24.13
C ASN A 295 12.52 -22.18 -23.33
N THR A 296 12.93 -22.35 -22.08
CA THR A 296 12.31 -23.32 -21.17
C THR A 296 11.07 -22.69 -20.55
N LEU A 297 9.95 -23.42 -20.56
CA LEU A 297 8.71 -23.02 -19.88
C LEU A 297 8.93 -23.11 -18.36
N ILE A 298 8.85 -21.98 -17.65
CA ILE A 298 9.15 -21.90 -16.21
C ILE A 298 7.90 -21.62 -15.36
N GLU A 299 6.84 -21.10 -15.96
CA GLU A 299 5.54 -20.91 -15.30
C GLU A 299 4.41 -21.05 -16.32
N GLN A 300 3.33 -21.74 -15.92
CA GLN A 300 2.09 -21.78 -16.68
C GLN A 300 0.88 -21.46 -15.78
N SER A 301 -0.01 -20.61 -16.29
CA SER A 301 -1.32 -20.33 -15.69
C SER A 301 -2.43 -20.67 -16.67
N THR A 302 -3.53 -21.25 -16.18
CA THR A 302 -4.70 -21.61 -16.99
C THR A 302 -6.00 -21.19 -16.32
N TRP A 303 -6.99 -20.81 -17.11
CA TRP A 303 -8.31 -20.42 -16.61
C TRP A 303 -9.43 -21.13 -17.36
N THR A 304 -10.50 -21.47 -16.64
CA THR A 304 -11.79 -21.85 -17.24
C THR A 304 -12.83 -20.80 -16.89
N TYR A 305 -13.82 -20.62 -17.75
CA TYR A 305 -14.80 -19.55 -17.62
C TYR A 305 -16.22 -20.08 -17.79
N ASN A 306 -17.19 -19.39 -17.20
CA ASN A 306 -18.59 -19.55 -17.61
C ASN A 306 -18.84 -18.76 -18.93
N ALA A 307 -20.05 -18.89 -19.48
CA ALA A 307 -20.43 -18.22 -20.73
C ALA A 307 -20.33 -16.69 -20.68
N ARG A 308 -20.29 -16.10 -19.48
CA ARG A 308 -20.15 -14.66 -19.24
C ARG A 308 -18.69 -14.19 -19.17
N GLY A 309 -17.72 -15.10 -19.08
CA GLY A 309 -16.30 -14.79 -18.91
C GLY A 309 -15.85 -14.57 -17.47
N GLN A 310 -16.63 -15.02 -16.49
CA GLN A 310 -16.19 -15.09 -15.09
C GLN A 310 -15.38 -16.38 -14.88
N ALA A 311 -14.21 -16.28 -14.24
CA ALA A 311 -13.31 -17.41 -14.07
C ALA A 311 -13.89 -18.43 -13.08
N LEU A 312 -14.20 -19.63 -13.56
CA LEU A 312 -14.65 -20.78 -12.76
C LEU A 312 -13.49 -21.49 -12.08
N SER A 313 -12.34 -21.56 -12.76
CA SER A 313 -11.09 -22.04 -12.17
C SER A 313 -9.92 -21.17 -12.61
N SER A 314 -8.95 -20.99 -11.72
CA SER A 314 -7.64 -20.44 -12.02
C SER A 314 -6.59 -21.42 -11.49
N SER A 315 -5.71 -21.88 -12.36
CA SER A 315 -4.65 -22.80 -11.99
C SER A 315 -3.28 -22.22 -12.30
N ARG A 316 -2.31 -22.43 -11.43
CA ARG A 316 -0.88 -22.29 -11.70
C ARG A 316 -0.25 -23.68 -11.72
N THR A 317 0.68 -23.90 -12.63
CA THR A 317 1.40 -25.17 -12.77
C THR A 317 2.90 -24.90 -12.77
N ASP A 318 3.62 -25.62 -11.92
CA ASP A 318 5.06 -25.77 -12.03
C ASP A 318 5.36 -26.70 -13.21
N PRO A 319 5.93 -26.20 -14.33
CA PRO A 319 6.13 -27.00 -15.54
C PRO A 319 7.19 -28.10 -15.35
N VAL A 320 8.12 -27.92 -14.40
CA VAL A 320 9.21 -28.87 -14.13
C VAL A 320 8.71 -30.01 -13.25
N ALA A 321 8.00 -29.67 -12.17
CA ALA A 321 7.46 -30.67 -11.24
C ALA A 321 6.13 -31.29 -11.69
N GLY A 322 5.42 -30.65 -12.63
CA GLY A 322 4.06 -31.03 -13.06
C GLY A 322 3.00 -30.81 -11.97
N THR A 323 3.33 -30.11 -10.89
CA THR A 323 2.40 -29.84 -9.79
C THR A 323 1.50 -28.67 -10.15
N THR A 324 0.20 -28.78 -9.89
CA THR A 324 -0.79 -27.73 -10.18
C THR A 324 -1.52 -27.32 -8.91
N ARG A 325 -1.71 -26.00 -8.74
CA ARG A 325 -2.55 -25.41 -7.69
C ARG A 325 -3.73 -24.73 -8.35
N THR A 326 -4.94 -25.12 -7.97
CA THR A 326 -6.18 -24.63 -8.58
C THR A 326 -7.06 -23.99 -7.53
N THR A 327 -7.54 -22.78 -7.81
CA THR A 327 -8.63 -22.14 -7.08
C THR A 327 -9.89 -22.18 -7.94
N ALA A 328 -11.00 -22.63 -7.38
CA ALA A 328 -12.29 -22.66 -8.05
C ALA A 328 -13.23 -21.59 -7.47
N THR A 329 -14.00 -20.90 -8.33
CA THR A 329 -15.02 -19.94 -7.91
C THR A 329 -16.37 -20.34 -8.49
N THR A 330 -17.39 -20.36 -7.64
CA THR A 330 -18.79 -20.58 -8.05
C THR A 330 -19.50 -19.24 -8.04
N TYR A 331 -20.33 -18.99 -9.05
CA TYR A 331 -21.15 -17.80 -9.18
C TYR A 331 -22.62 -18.17 -9.26
N CYS A 332 -23.49 -17.25 -8.87
CA CYS A 332 -24.93 -17.36 -9.10
C CYS A 332 -25.22 -17.39 -10.60
N GLU A 333 -25.90 -18.44 -11.04
CA GLU A 333 -26.41 -18.59 -12.41
C GLU A 333 -27.93 -18.35 -12.45
N GLN A 334 -28.49 -18.21 -13.66
CA GLN A 334 -29.93 -17.92 -13.82
C GLN A 334 -30.80 -19.00 -13.14
N THR A 335 -30.39 -20.26 -13.21
CA THR A 335 -31.06 -21.38 -12.55
C THR A 335 -31.11 -21.25 -11.04
N ASP A 336 -30.09 -20.62 -10.41
CA ASP A 336 -30.06 -20.39 -8.97
C ASP A 336 -31.02 -19.26 -8.57
N ILE A 337 -31.18 -18.27 -9.44
CA ILE A 337 -32.16 -17.19 -9.25
C ILE A 337 -33.58 -17.76 -9.38
N ASP A 338 -33.83 -18.55 -10.42
CA ASP A 338 -35.13 -19.18 -10.66
C ASP A 338 -35.51 -20.14 -9.53
N ALA A 339 -34.52 -20.81 -8.92
CA ALA A 339 -34.68 -21.67 -7.74
C ALA A 339 -34.79 -20.88 -6.42
N GLY A 340 -34.55 -19.56 -6.42
CA GLY A 340 -34.57 -18.71 -5.23
C GLY A 340 -33.38 -18.88 -4.28
N THR A 341 -32.29 -19.54 -4.72
CA THR A 341 -31.07 -19.75 -3.92
C THR A 341 -30.05 -18.62 -4.07
N CYS A 342 -30.20 -17.78 -5.10
CA CYS A 342 -29.37 -16.61 -5.35
C CYS A 342 -30.19 -15.35 -5.67
N PRO A 343 -29.81 -14.16 -5.19
CA PRO A 343 -30.57 -12.96 -5.47
C PRO A 343 -30.29 -12.37 -6.86
N LEU A 344 -29.03 -12.32 -7.31
CA LEU A 344 -28.63 -11.69 -8.57
C LEU A 344 -27.61 -12.55 -9.32
N LEU A 345 -27.62 -12.43 -10.66
CA LEU A 345 -26.73 -13.16 -11.56
C LEU A 345 -25.27 -12.71 -11.38
N GLY A 346 -24.34 -13.65 -11.47
CA GLY A 346 -22.90 -13.38 -11.45
C GLY A 346 -22.30 -13.13 -10.07
N LEU A 347 -23.11 -13.12 -9.01
CA LEU A 347 -22.63 -13.02 -7.63
C LEU A 347 -21.77 -14.24 -7.25
N ALA A 348 -20.51 -14.04 -6.86
CA ALA A 348 -19.68 -15.13 -6.34
C ALA A 348 -20.29 -15.72 -5.06
N THR A 349 -20.51 -17.04 -5.00
CA THR A 349 -21.13 -17.75 -3.87
C THR A 349 -20.12 -18.55 -3.06
N SER A 350 -19.04 -19.00 -3.69
CA SER A 350 -17.93 -19.64 -2.99
C SER A 350 -16.62 -19.55 -3.75
N VAL A 351 -15.52 -19.61 -3.00
CA VAL A 351 -14.16 -19.78 -3.51
C VAL A 351 -13.54 -20.97 -2.77
N ASP A 352 -13.14 -21.99 -3.51
CA ASP A 352 -12.44 -23.17 -3.02
C ASP A 352 -10.97 -23.05 -3.41
N GLY A 353 -10.07 -23.19 -2.44
CA GLY A 353 -8.64 -23.03 -2.69
C GLY A 353 -8.01 -24.31 -3.23
N ALA A 354 -6.68 -24.34 -3.22
CA ALA A 354 -5.91 -25.42 -3.83
C ALA A 354 -5.70 -26.64 -2.91
N ARG A 355 -6.24 -26.62 -1.68
CA ARG A 355 -6.07 -27.73 -0.74
C ARG A 355 -7.08 -28.84 -0.98
N SER A 356 -6.58 -30.07 -0.98
CA SER A 356 -7.39 -31.29 -1.07
C SER A 356 -7.35 -32.12 0.21
N ASP A 357 -6.40 -31.84 1.11
CA ASP A 357 -6.24 -32.51 2.39
C ASP A 357 -7.21 -31.99 3.45
N LEU A 358 -7.60 -30.71 3.36
CA LEU A 358 -8.62 -30.06 4.16
C LEU A 358 -9.47 -29.16 3.24
N SER A 359 -10.76 -29.01 3.54
CA SER A 359 -11.59 -28.02 2.85
C SER A 359 -11.15 -26.61 3.26
N ASP A 360 -10.77 -25.78 2.29
CA ASP A 360 -10.41 -24.37 2.43
C ASP A 360 -11.47 -23.44 1.83
N LEU A 361 -12.72 -23.90 1.84
CA LEU A 361 -13.86 -23.28 1.20
C LEU A 361 -14.33 -21.98 1.90
N LEU A 362 -14.30 -20.88 1.17
CA LEU A 362 -14.89 -19.60 1.55
C LEU A 362 -16.27 -19.46 0.92
N ARG A 363 -17.29 -19.13 1.71
CA ARG A 363 -18.68 -18.94 1.22
C ARG A 363 -19.17 -17.53 1.40
N TYR A 364 -19.95 -17.10 0.43
CA TYR A 364 -20.54 -15.77 0.32
C TYR A 364 -22.06 -15.89 0.29
N THR A 365 -22.75 -15.25 1.24
CA THR A 365 -24.20 -15.15 1.27
C THR A 365 -24.62 -13.71 1.03
N TYR A 366 -25.78 -13.51 0.42
CA TYR A 366 -26.32 -12.20 0.05
C TYR A 366 -27.75 -12.07 0.55
N TYR A 367 -28.23 -10.84 0.72
CA TYR A 367 -29.63 -10.57 1.03
C TYR A 367 -30.53 -10.96 -0.14
N ALA A 368 -31.54 -11.79 0.12
CA ALA A 368 -32.44 -12.33 -0.91
C ALA A 368 -33.47 -11.32 -1.40
N THR A 369 -33.84 -10.37 -0.54
CA THR A 369 -34.79 -9.28 -0.79
C THR A 369 -34.24 -7.98 -0.23
N ASP A 370 -34.81 -6.86 -0.67
CA ASP A 370 -34.63 -5.59 0.01
C ASP A 370 -35.16 -5.67 1.46
N ASP A 371 -34.63 -4.83 2.35
CA ASP A 371 -35.26 -4.62 3.65
C ASP A 371 -36.66 -4.02 3.44
N SER A 372 -37.61 -4.43 4.30
CA SER A 372 -39.01 -3.95 4.25
C SER A 372 -39.16 -2.43 4.30
N THR A 373 -38.19 -1.72 4.88
CA THR A 373 -38.20 -0.26 5.01
C THR A 373 -37.76 0.46 3.74
N CYS A 374 -37.09 -0.21 2.80
CA CYS A 374 -36.47 0.43 1.63
C CYS A 374 -37.47 1.12 0.69
N ALA A 375 -38.72 0.65 0.63
CA ALA A 375 -39.77 1.29 -0.16
C ALA A 375 -40.18 2.66 0.42
N ALA A 376 -40.19 2.81 1.74
CA ALA A 376 -40.57 4.05 2.41
C ALA A 376 -39.38 5.01 2.57
N THR A 377 -38.18 4.47 2.81
CA THR A 377 -36.97 5.24 3.07
C THR A 377 -35.81 4.70 2.22
N PRO A 378 -35.79 4.98 0.89
CA PRO A 378 -34.83 4.37 -0.02
C PRO A 378 -33.36 4.76 0.23
N PHE A 379 -33.13 5.94 0.80
CA PHE A 379 -31.78 6.46 1.09
C PHE A 379 -31.15 5.88 2.37
N SER A 380 -31.99 5.52 3.34
CA SER A 380 -31.60 4.90 4.62
C SER A 380 -31.98 3.42 4.69
N CYS A 381 -32.15 2.80 3.52
CA CYS A 381 -32.41 1.38 3.34
C CYS A 381 -31.25 0.57 3.95
N PRO A 382 -31.48 -0.24 5.01
CA PRO A 382 -30.40 -0.96 5.69
C PRO A 382 -29.65 -1.93 4.78
N HIS A 383 -30.36 -2.58 3.85
CA HIS A 383 -29.75 -3.45 2.84
C HIS A 383 -30.69 -3.61 1.65
N ARG A 384 -30.11 -3.86 0.48
CA ARG A 384 -30.82 -4.17 -0.77
C ARG A 384 -30.55 -5.61 -1.20
N LYS A 385 -31.44 -6.14 -2.03
CA LYS A 385 -31.30 -7.45 -2.66
C LYS A 385 -29.95 -7.53 -3.37
N GLY A 386 -29.19 -8.57 -3.05
CA GLY A 386 -27.84 -8.80 -3.61
C GLY A 386 -26.72 -8.03 -2.92
N ASP A 387 -26.99 -7.29 -1.84
CA ASP A 387 -25.95 -6.86 -0.91
C ASP A 387 -25.37 -8.08 -0.18
N ARG A 388 -24.06 -8.03 0.13
CA ARG A 388 -23.39 -9.08 0.89
C ARG A 388 -24.02 -9.15 2.29
N TRP A 389 -24.39 -10.34 2.73
CA TRP A 389 -24.87 -10.56 4.10
C TRP A 389 -23.81 -11.25 4.94
N LYS A 390 -23.22 -12.34 4.43
CA LYS A 390 -22.27 -13.16 5.20
C LYS A 390 -21.04 -13.53 4.39
N ILE A 391 -19.91 -13.59 5.10
CA ILE A 391 -18.71 -14.28 4.67
C ILE A 391 -18.48 -15.40 5.69
N THR A 392 -18.47 -16.65 5.23
CA THR A 392 -18.20 -17.82 6.06
C THR A 392 -16.88 -18.43 5.62
N ASN A 393 -15.88 -18.44 6.48
CA ASN A 393 -14.58 -19.03 6.15
C ASN A 393 -14.60 -20.57 6.26
N ALA A 394 -13.48 -21.20 5.93
CA ALA A 394 -13.35 -22.66 5.90
C ALA A 394 -13.58 -23.36 7.26
N LEU A 395 -13.47 -22.63 8.38
CA LEU A 395 -13.78 -23.15 9.73
C LEU A 395 -15.23 -22.91 10.14
N GLY A 396 -16.07 -22.38 9.25
CA GLY A 396 -17.46 -22.03 9.53
C GLY A 396 -17.65 -20.74 10.33
N GLN A 397 -16.59 -19.92 10.49
CA GLN A 397 -16.67 -18.65 11.21
C GLN A 397 -17.30 -17.59 10.30
N ILE A 398 -18.22 -16.81 10.85
CA ILE A 398 -19.10 -15.92 10.09
C ILE A 398 -18.81 -14.46 10.43
N THR A 399 -18.54 -13.66 9.40
CA THR A 399 -18.65 -12.19 9.46
C THR A 399 -19.96 -11.77 8.81
N GLU A 400 -20.78 -11.00 9.51
CA GLU A 400 -22.09 -10.52 9.05
C GLU A 400 -22.03 -9.02 8.71
N TYR A 401 -22.51 -8.64 7.53
CA TYR A 401 -22.71 -7.26 7.12
C TYR A 401 -24.16 -6.89 7.43
N LEU A 402 -24.35 -6.09 8.47
CA LEU A 402 -25.66 -5.85 9.07
C LEU A 402 -26.41 -4.69 8.40
N ALA A 403 -25.67 -3.69 7.92
CA ALA A 403 -26.25 -2.52 7.27
C ALA A 403 -25.29 -1.89 6.28
N TYR A 404 -25.89 -1.21 5.30
CA TYR A 404 -25.27 -0.41 4.26
C TYR A 404 -25.93 0.95 4.23
N ASP A 405 -25.20 1.96 3.75
CA ASP A 405 -25.85 3.19 3.32
C ASP A 405 -26.43 3.02 1.91
N GLY A 406 -27.19 4.02 1.47
CA GLY A 406 -27.82 3.97 0.16
C GLY A 406 -26.83 3.88 -1.02
N ALA A 407 -25.53 4.20 -0.84
CA ALA A 407 -24.49 4.00 -1.84
C ALA A 407 -23.85 2.59 -1.78
N GLY A 408 -24.15 1.79 -0.77
CA GLY A 408 -23.63 0.44 -0.58
C GLY A 408 -22.34 0.33 0.20
N ARG A 409 -21.95 1.36 0.94
CA ARG A 409 -20.84 1.27 1.87
C ARG A 409 -21.35 0.63 3.17
N PRO A 410 -20.60 -0.29 3.80
CA PRO A 410 -21.04 -0.91 5.05
C PRO A 410 -21.17 0.12 6.18
N LEU A 411 -22.32 0.18 6.83
CA LEU A 411 -22.54 0.99 8.04
C LEU A 411 -22.31 0.18 9.32
N SER A 412 -22.46 -1.15 9.27
CA SER A 412 -22.31 -2.00 10.45
C SER A 412 -21.89 -3.41 10.05
N ILE A 413 -20.82 -3.91 10.67
CA ILE A 413 -20.26 -5.24 10.44
C ILE A 413 -20.08 -5.94 11.78
N LYS A 414 -20.56 -7.19 11.89
CA LYS A 414 -20.37 -8.05 13.05
C LYS A 414 -19.38 -9.15 12.74
N ASP A 415 -18.31 -9.22 13.54
CA ASP A 415 -17.29 -10.25 13.37
C ASP A 415 -17.74 -11.63 13.93
N ALA A 416 -16.90 -12.64 13.74
CA ALA A 416 -17.15 -14.00 14.21
C ALA A 416 -17.17 -14.15 15.74
N ASN A 417 -16.64 -13.17 16.49
CA ASN A 417 -16.77 -13.11 17.95
C ASN A 417 -18.07 -12.40 18.40
N GLY A 418 -18.91 -11.95 17.46
CA GLY A 418 -20.14 -11.22 17.75
C GLY A 418 -19.92 -9.75 18.10
N ILE A 419 -18.80 -9.17 17.71
CA ILE A 419 -18.44 -7.77 17.95
C ILE A 419 -18.87 -6.94 16.75
N VAL A 420 -19.65 -5.89 17.01
CA VAL A 420 -20.12 -4.97 15.98
C VAL A 420 -19.14 -3.81 15.85
N THR A 421 -18.75 -3.51 14.61
CA THR A 421 -18.07 -2.27 14.23
C THR A 421 -19.01 -1.46 13.35
N ASP A 422 -19.31 -0.23 13.77
CA ASP A 422 -20.08 0.71 12.97
C ASP A 422 -19.17 1.71 12.25
N TYR A 423 -19.63 2.16 11.10
CA TYR A 423 -18.95 3.14 10.26
C TYR A 423 -19.88 4.32 10.01
N SER A 424 -19.29 5.51 9.97
CA SER A 424 -19.99 6.73 9.54
C SER A 424 -19.25 7.35 8.38
N TYR A 425 -19.98 7.93 7.43
CA TYR A 425 -19.42 8.53 6.24
C TYR A 425 -19.86 9.98 6.06
N HIS A 426 -18.96 10.79 5.52
CA HIS A 426 -19.26 12.09 4.95
C HIS A 426 -20.19 11.92 3.73
N PRO A 427 -21.09 12.87 3.44
CA PRO A 427 -21.95 12.87 2.24
C PRO A 427 -21.23 12.71 0.89
N ARG A 428 -19.89 12.76 0.86
CA ARG A 428 -19.06 12.61 -0.36
C ARG A 428 -18.33 11.28 -0.47
N GLY A 429 -18.44 10.38 0.51
CA GLY A 429 -17.66 9.12 0.44
C GLY A 429 -16.91 8.76 1.70
N TRP A 430 -16.40 9.77 2.40
CA TRP A 430 -15.23 9.59 3.26
C TRP A 430 -15.58 9.09 4.65
N LEU A 431 -14.78 8.18 5.20
CA LEU A 431 -15.01 7.63 6.53
C LEU A 431 -14.80 8.71 7.61
N THR A 432 -15.84 9.05 8.38
CA THR A 432 -15.76 10.04 9.48
C THR A 432 -15.62 9.39 10.85
N ALA A 433 -16.06 8.14 11.01
CA ALA A 433 -15.84 7.39 12.25
C ALA A 433 -15.79 5.87 12.02
N SER A 434 -14.95 5.20 12.79
CA SER A 434 -14.97 3.74 13.01
C SER A 434 -15.19 3.48 14.49
N LYS A 435 -16.22 2.72 14.83
CA LYS A 435 -16.71 2.50 16.20
C LYS A 435 -16.78 1.01 16.49
N VAL A 436 -15.82 0.47 17.22
CA VAL A 436 -15.89 -0.91 17.73
C VAL A 436 -16.70 -0.90 19.03
N ARG A 437 -17.86 -1.56 19.04
CA ARG A 437 -18.79 -1.53 20.18
C ARG A 437 -18.25 -2.30 21.39
N GLY A 438 -18.33 -1.66 22.55
CA GLY A 438 -18.12 -2.21 23.88
C GLY A 438 -19.22 -3.17 24.30
N ALA A 439 -19.31 -3.40 25.60
CA ALA A 439 -20.28 -4.31 26.20
C ALA A 439 -21.64 -3.64 26.44
N ASP A 440 -21.66 -2.34 26.72
CA ASP A 440 -22.89 -1.58 26.96
C ASP A 440 -23.44 -0.98 25.66
N ALA A 441 -24.43 -1.65 25.07
CA ALA A 441 -25.07 -1.17 23.84
C ALA A 441 -25.89 0.13 24.02
N SER A 442 -26.09 0.61 25.25
CA SER A 442 -26.83 1.84 25.54
C SER A 442 -25.95 3.09 25.66
N SER A 443 -24.63 2.91 25.63
CA SER A 443 -23.64 3.97 25.83
C SER A 443 -22.54 3.88 24.77
N GLU A 444 -21.89 5.01 24.48
CA GLU A 444 -20.65 5.01 23.69
C GLU A 444 -19.39 5.13 24.56
N ALA A 445 -19.54 5.22 25.88
CA ALA A 445 -18.45 5.51 26.79
C ALA A 445 -17.42 4.37 26.89
N ASP A 446 -17.84 3.13 26.62
CA ASP A 446 -16.98 1.95 26.58
C ASP A 446 -16.60 1.52 25.16
N ASP A 447 -17.01 2.26 24.12
CA ASP A 447 -16.67 1.99 22.73
C ASP A 447 -15.26 2.47 22.37
N ARG A 448 -14.64 1.80 21.39
CA ARG A 448 -13.41 2.32 20.74
C ARG A 448 -13.77 3.07 19.48
N ILE A 449 -13.73 4.40 19.56
CA ILE A 449 -14.11 5.28 18.45
C ILE A 449 -12.90 6.04 17.92
N THR A 450 -12.54 5.81 16.66
CA THR A 450 -11.62 6.67 15.93
C THR A 450 -12.42 7.60 15.04
N ARG A 451 -12.19 8.91 15.14
CA ARG A 451 -12.89 9.94 14.35
C ARG A 451 -11.93 10.61 13.37
N ILE A 452 -12.41 10.89 12.17
CA ILE A 452 -11.66 11.57 11.12
C ILE A 452 -12.46 12.79 10.68
N ASP A 453 -11.89 13.96 10.93
CA ASP A 453 -12.42 15.23 10.47
C ASP A 453 -11.75 15.60 9.15
N TYR A 454 -12.50 16.22 8.26
CA TYR A 454 -12.03 16.67 6.94
C TYR A 454 -12.20 18.18 6.81
N TRP A 455 -11.30 18.80 6.04
CA TRP A 455 -11.55 20.12 5.48
C TRP A 455 -12.66 20.03 4.41
N PRO A 456 -13.35 21.14 4.06
CA PRO A 456 -14.26 21.18 2.91
C PRO A 456 -13.63 20.68 1.60
N THR A 457 -12.30 20.73 1.49
CA THR A 457 -11.54 20.19 0.36
C THR A 457 -11.47 18.67 0.29
N GLY A 458 -11.73 17.98 1.41
CA GLY A 458 -11.55 16.53 1.54
C GLY A 458 -10.19 16.08 2.04
N LEU A 459 -9.31 17.02 2.31
CA LEU A 459 -8.06 16.74 3.00
C LEU A 459 -8.37 16.40 4.45
N VAL A 460 -7.70 15.39 5.00
CA VAL A 460 -7.84 15.01 6.42
C VAL A 460 -7.42 16.20 7.27
N ARG A 461 -8.30 16.69 8.13
CA ARG A 461 -8.01 17.80 9.05
C ARG A 461 -7.47 17.29 10.37
N GLN A 462 -8.08 16.25 10.93
CA GLN A 462 -7.74 15.72 12.24
C GLN A 462 -8.13 14.25 12.35
N VAL A 463 -7.28 13.45 12.98
CA VAL A 463 -7.61 12.08 13.40
C VAL A 463 -7.59 12.03 14.92
N THR A 464 -8.74 11.70 15.52
CA THR A 464 -8.92 11.61 16.98
C THR A 464 -9.04 10.14 17.38
N GLN A 465 -8.19 9.70 18.28
CA GLN A 465 -8.14 8.35 18.84
C GLN A 465 -9.22 8.15 19.92
N PRO A 466 -9.53 6.90 20.31
CA PRO A 466 -10.58 6.63 21.31
C PRO A 466 -10.35 7.27 22.68
N ASP A 467 -9.10 7.57 23.03
CA ASP A 467 -8.73 8.26 24.28
C ASP A 467 -8.74 9.79 24.17
N GLY A 468 -9.13 10.34 23.00
CA GLY A 468 -9.18 11.77 22.72
C GLY A 468 -7.84 12.37 22.26
N ALA A 469 -6.75 11.59 22.22
CA ALA A 469 -5.52 12.03 21.60
C ALA A 469 -5.75 12.30 20.10
N PHE A 470 -5.17 13.36 19.55
CA PHE A 470 -5.35 13.67 18.13
C PHE A 470 -4.07 14.12 17.45
N THR A 471 -4.05 13.91 16.14
CA THR A 471 -3.09 14.50 15.21
C THR A 471 -3.87 15.32 14.18
N ALA A 472 -3.49 16.58 14.00
CA ALA A 472 -4.06 17.51 13.05
C ALA A 472 -3.10 17.78 11.88
N PHE A 473 -3.66 18.06 10.70
CA PHE A 473 -2.92 18.22 9.44
C PHE A 473 -3.31 19.55 8.76
N THR A 474 -2.29 20.31 8.38
CA THR A 474 -2.43 21.60 7.69
C THR A 474 -1.82 21.51 6.29
N TYR A 475 -2.46 22.16 5.34
CA TYR A 475 -2.07 22.15 3.94
C TYR A 475 -1.90 23.57 3.42
N ASP A 476 -1.06 23.74 2.40
CA ASP A 476 -1.01 24.98 1.63
C ASP A 476 -2.16 25.09 0.61
N ALA A 477 -2.22 26.21 -0.10
CA ALA A 477 -3.22 26.47 -1.14
C ALA A 477 -3.12 25.52 -2.34
N ALA A 478 -2.00 24.79 -2.50
CA ALA A 478 -1.83 23.74 -3.49
C ALA A 478 -2.27 22.36 -2.97
N HIS A 479 -2.91 22.32 -1.79
CA HIS A 479 -3.36 21.11 -1.10
C HIS A 479 -2.21 20.16 -0.73
N ARG A 480 -1.01 20.70 -0.50
CA ARG A 480 0.17 19.95 -0.06
C ARG A 480 0.34 20.05 1.45
N LEU A 481 0.64 18.94 2.12
CA LEU A 481 0.80 18.90 3.57
C LEU A 481 2.01 19.74 4.00
N THR A 482 1.77 20.75 4.84
CA THR A 482 2.82 21.62 5.39
C THR A 482 3.06 21.41 6.87
N ASP A 483 2.04 21.01 7.65
CA ASP A 483 2.19 20.86 9.09
C ASP A 483 1.44 19.66 9.65
N ILE A 484 2.06 19.02 10.64
CA ILE A 484 1.44 18.03 11.51
C ILE A 484 1.50 18.57 12.93
N THR A 485 0.37 18.59 13.64
CA THR A 485 0.30 19.08 15.02
C THR A 485 -0.32 18.02 15.93
N ASP A 486 0.30 17.75 17.08
CA ASP A 486 -0.30 16.87 18.09
C ASP A 486 -1.18 17.67 19.07
N ASN A 487 -1.93 16.98 19.92
CA ASN A 487 -2.76 17.62 20.93
C ASN A 487 -2.00 18.33 22.06
N ALA A 488 -0.66 18.26 22.09
CA ALA A 488 0.18 19.08 22.97
C ALA A 488 0.53 20.44 22.35
N GLY A 489 0.25 20.64 21.07
CA GLY A 489 0.68 21.81 20.29
C GLY A 489 2.10 21.67 19.71
N ASN A 490 2.72 20.50 19.80
CA ASN A 490 3.99 20.26 19.11
C ASN A 490 3.74 20.19 17.60
N THR A 491 4.69 20.66 16.79
CA THR A 491 4.54 20.69 15.34
C THR A 491 5.69 20.04 14.58
N ILE A 492 5.38 19.41 13.45
CA ILE A 492 6.32 19.12 12.36
C ILE A 492 5.94 20.02 11.20
N HIS A 493 6.84 20.91 10.79
CA HIS A 493 6.66 21.83 9.67
C HIS A 493 7.53 21.41 8.48
N TYR A 494 6.92 21.31 7.31
CA TYR A 494 7.57 21.01 6.04
C TYR A 494 7.71 22.28 5.21
N THR A 495 8.94 22.61 4.83
CA THR A 495 9.20 23.56 3.75
C THR A 495 9.25 22.78 2.45
N LEU A 496 8.39 23.16 1.50
CA LEU A 496 8.25 22.51 0.21
C LEU A 496 8.89 23.36 -0.89
N ASP A 497 9.50 22.71 -1.90
CA ASP A 497 9.83 23.40 -3.16
C ASP A 497 8.60 23.58 -4.05
N ASN A 498 8.81 24.15 -5.24
CA ASN A 498 7.73 24.37 -6.20
C ASN A 498 7.13 23.08 -6.77
N ALA A 499 7.79 21.92 -6.67
CA ALA A 499 7.19 20.63 -7.05
C ALA A 499 6.53 19.89 -5.87
N GLY A 500 6.58 20.48 -4.66
CA GLY A 500 6.05 19.87 -3.45
C GLY A 500 7.02 18.92 -2.74
N ASN A 501 8.29 18.87 -3.15
CA ASN A 501 9.28 18.07 -2.44
C ASN A 501 9.66 18.74 -1.12
N ARG A 502 9.90 17.94 -0.07
CA ARG A 502 10.23 18.43 1.27
C ARG A 502 11.70 18.82 1.35
N VAL A 503 12.02 20.09 1.11
CA VAL A 503 13.39 20.61 1.20
C VAL A 503 13.84 20.85 2.65
N LYS A 504 12.90 21.00 3.59
CA LYS A 504 13.20 21.10 5.02
C LYS A 504 12.09 20.51 5.87
N GLU A 505 12.46 19.97 7.02
CA GLU A 505 11.55 19.45 8.03
C GLU A 505 11.99 19.92 9.41
N ASP A 506 11.21 20.82 10.01
CA ASP A 506 11.45 21.39 11.34
C ASP A 506 10.45 20.81 12.35
N THR A 507 10.94 20.21 13.43
CA THR A 507 10.10 19.76 14.56
C THR A 507 10.24 20.75 15.71
N LYS A 508 9.12 21.29 16.19
CA LYS A 508 9.06 22.29 17.26
C LYS A 508 8.17 21.82 18.41
N ASP A 509 8.51 22.28 19.62
CA ASP A 509 7.62 22.13 20.76
C ASP A 509 6.48 23.16 20.74
N ALA A 510 5.54 23.03 21.67
CA ALA A 510 4.40 23.94 21.80
C ALA A 510 4.77 25.42 22.04
N ALA A 511 6.01 25.69 22.50
CA ALA A 511 6.53 27.06 22.66
C ALA A 511 7.18 27.60 21.37
N GLY A 512 7.21 26.79 20.30
CA GLY A 512 7.85 27.14 19.02
C GLY A 512 9.37 26.90 19.00
N THR A 513 9.93 26.25 20.02
CA THR A 513 11.37 25.97 20.09
C THR A 513 11.72 24.84 19.13
N LEU A 514 12.70 25.06 18.25
CA LEU A 514 13.22 24.02 17.36
C LEU A 514 13.88 22.90 18.18
N LYS A 515 13.47 21.66 17.91
CA LYS A 515 13.97 20.46 18.58
C LYS A 515 14.62 19.47 17.61
N ARG A 516 14.22 19.49 16.35
CA ARG A 516 14.88 18.72 15.28
C ARG A 516 14.76 19.45 13.95
N THR A 517 15.78 19.35 13.09
CA THR A 517 15.75 19.85 11.71
C THR A 517 16.44 18.87 10.77
N LEU A 518 15.93 18.76 9.54
CA LEU A 518 16.53 17.97 8.47
C LEU A 518 16.38 18.71 7.14
N SER A 519 17.44 18.77 6.33
CA SER A 519 17.43 19.47 5.04
C SER A 519 17.61 18.51 3.87
N ARG A 520 17.01 18.83 2.72
CA ARG A 520 17.09 18.04 1.49
C ARG A 520 17.21 18.94 0.27
N VAL A 521 17.97 18.49 -0.71
CA VAL A 521 18.10 19.11 -2.03
C VAL A 521 17.68 18.08 -3.06
N TYR A 522 16.84 18.50 -4.01
CA TYR A 522 16.39 17.65 -5.12
C TYR A 522 17.01 18.14 -6.43
N ASN A 523 17.27 17.22 -7.37
CA ASN A 523 17.62 17.59 -8.73
C ASN A 523 16.37 18.02 -9.53
N GLN A 524 16.54 18.41 -10.79
CA GLN A 524 15.42 18.92 -11.61
C GLN A 524 14.40 17.84 -12.02
N LEU A 525 14.70 16.54 -11.83
CA LEU A 525 13.73 15.43 -11.99
C LEU A 525 12.96 15.15 -10.70
N GLY A 526 13.24 15.86 -9.60
CA GLY A 526 12.64 15.61 -8.29
C GLY A 526 13.26 14.44 -7.54
N GLN A 527 14.45 13.98 -7.95
CA GLN A 527 15.19 12.93 -7.25
C GLN A 527 16.02 13.56 -6.13
N LEU A 528 16.05 12.92 -4.95
CA LEU A 528 16.81 13.41 -3.80
C LEU A 528 18.30 13.45 -4.18
N LYS A 529 18.92 14.62 -4.22
CA LYS A 529 20.33 14.80 -4.57
C LYS A 529 21.22 14.81 -3.33
N THR A 530 20.77 15.48 -2.27
CA THR A 530 21.51 15.59 -1.02
C THR A 530 20.52 15.60 0.14
N GLN A 531 20.81 14.87 1.21
CA GLN A 531 20.17 15.03 2.51
C GLN A 531 21.23 15.47 3.51
N ALA A 532 20.92 16.42 4.39
CA ALA A 532 21.89 16.90 5.37
C ALA A 532 21.29 16.95 6.78
N THR A 533 22.09 16.52 7.76
CA THR A 533 21.79 16.60 9.21
C THR A 533 21.63 18.04 9.66
N ALA A 534 21.25 18.26 10.91
CA ALA A 534 21.22 19.59 11.50
C ALA A 534 22.58 20.30 11.50
N ALA A 535 23.68 19.55 11.53
CA ALA A 535 25.04 20.06 11.42
C ALA A 535 25.49 20.31 9.96
N SER A 536 24.59 20.12 8.98
CA SER A 536 24.86 20.20 7.54
C SER A 536 25.81 19.12 7.01
N ASP A 537 25.90 17.98 7.69
CA ASP A 537 26.66 16.81 7.21
C ASP A 537 25.90 16.16 6.04
N PRO A 538 26.44 16.15 4.81
CA PRO A 538 25.68 15.73 3.63
C PRO A 538 25.75 14.22 3.40
N THR A 539 24.66 13.67 2.88
CA THR A 539 24.61 12.38 2.19
C THR A 539 24.13 12.64 0.77
N ASP A 540 24.99 12.40 -0.21
CA ASP A 540 24.75 12.69 -1.62
C ASP A 540 24.30 11.43 -2.39
N PHE A 541 23.48 11.65 -3.42
CA PHE A 541 22.87 10.60 -4.23
C PHE A 541 23.05 10.90 -5.73
N ALA A 542 23.44 9.89 -6.50
CA ALA A 542 23.46 9.93 -7.96
C ALA A 542 22.53 8.86 -8.54
N TYR A 543 22.03 9.08 -9.76
CA TYR A 543 21.03 8.22 -10.40
C TYR A 543 21.39 7.89 -11.84
N ASP A 544 20.93 6.73 -12.32
CA ASP A 544 20.92 6.39 -13.75
C ASP A 544 19.71 7.01 -14.49
N ALA A 545 19.60 6.73 -15.78
CA ALA A 545 18.52 7.20 -16.64
C ALA A 545 17.14 6.59 -16.33
N ASN A 546 17.08 5.44 -15.64
CA ASN A 546 15.83 4.84 -15.18
C ASN A 546 15.40 5.38 -13.81
N GLY A 547 16.25 6.20 -13.19
CA GLY A 547 16.02 6.82 -11.89
C GLY A 547 16.41 5.94 -10.71
N ASN A 548 17.21 4.91 -10.92
CA ASN A 548 17.76 4.12 -9.82
C ASN A 548 18.96 4.82 -9.20
N ALA A 549 19.10 4.77 -7.87
CA ALA A 549 20.26 5.30 -7.19
C ALA A 549 21.50 4.45 -7.52
N THR A 550 22.50 5.05 -8.18
CA THR A 550 23.74 4.40 -8.60
C THR A 550 24.90 4.67 -7.66
N THR A 551 24.85 5.75 -6.90
CA THR A 551 25.87 6.08 -5.90
C THR A 551 25.24 6.79 -4.71
N VAL A 552 25.59 6.36 -3.52
CA VAL A 552 25.32 7.06 -2.25
C VAL A 552 26.65 7.38 -1.61
N THR A 553 26.91 8.65 -1.30
CA THR A 553 28.13 9.10 -0.63
C THR A 553 27.76 9.71 0.71
N ASP A 554 28.26 9.14 1.81
CA ASP A 554 28.02 9.68 3.14
C ASP A 554 28.86 10.93 3.44
N ALA A 555 28.66 11.51 4.63
CA ALA A 555 29.35 12.73 5.06
C ALA A 555 30.85 12.52 5.33
N LEU A 556 31.32 11.28 5.41
CA LEU A 556 32.74 10.91 5.49
C LEU A 556 33.36 10.67 4.11
N ALA A 557 32.62 10.95 3.02
CA ALA A 557 32.98 10.69 1.64
C ALA A 557 33.11 9.20 1.29
N THR A 558 32.51 8.31 2.09
CA THR A 558 32.42 6.88 1.77
C THR A 558 31.33 6.67 0.73
N ALA A 559 31.72 6.21 -0.46
CA ALA A 559 30.78 5.93 -1.55
C ALA A 559 30.36 4.45 -1.58
N THR A 560 29.07 4.22 -1.77
CA THR A 560 28.48 2.92 -2.14
C THR A 560 27.89 3.04 -3.53
N GLN A 561 28.39 2.24 -4.47
CA GLN A 561 27.88 2.14 -5.83
C GLN A 561 26.91 0.97 -5.99
N SER A 562 25.86 1.17 -6.78
CA SER A 562 24.89 0.14 -7.15
C SER A 562 24.72 0.09 -8.66
N GLU A 563 24.69 -1.13 -9.20
CA GLU A 563 24.42 -1.39 -10.62
C GLU A 563 23.15 -2.22 -10.76
N TYR A 564 22.46 -2.06 -11.88
CA TYR A 564 21.18 -2.71 -12.15
C TYR A 564 21.27 -3.49 -13.46
N ASP A 565 20.58 -4.62 -13.54
CA ASP A 565 20.45 -5.39 -14.77
C ASP A 565 19.43 -4.73 -15.73
N PRO A 566 19.32 -5.22 -16.97
CA PRO A 566 18.38 -4.70 -17.95
C PRO A 566 16.90 -4.75 -17.54
N LEU A 567 16.50 -5.65 -16.63
CA LEU A 567 15.15 -5.69 -16.05
C LEU A 567 14.98 -4.73 -14.87
N ASN A 568 15.96 -3.85 -14.64
CA ASN A 568 15.98 -2.84 -13.60
C ASN A 568 16.09 -3.41 -12.17
N ARG A 569 16.76 -4.56 -12.00
CA ARG A 569 16.99 -5.22 -10.70
C ARG A 569 18.43 -5.02 -10.23
N LEU A 570 18.66 -4.83 -8.94
CA LEU A 570 20.01 -4.62 -8.37
C LEU A 570 20.90 -5.83 -8.68
N SER A 571 21.94 -5.66 -9.49
CA SER A 571 22.85 -6.73 -9.92
C SER A 571 24.19 -6.70 -9.19
N ARG A 572 24.59 -5.54 -8.65
CA ARG A 572 25.85 -5.37 -7.93
C ARG A 572 25.80 -4.23 -6.93
N THR A 573 26.48 -4.40 -5.81
CA THR A 573 26.79 -3.33 -4.85
C THR A 573 28.30 -3.32 -4.59
N LEU A 574 28.92 -2.16 -4.72
CA LEU A 574 30.33 -1.92 -4.38
C LEU A 574 30.41 -0.89 -3.26
N GLN A 575 30.70 -1.33 -2.04
CA GLN A 575 30.84 -0.45 -0.88
C GLN A 575 32.29 -0.01 -0.68
N ASP A 576 32.45 1.21 -0.16
CA ASP A 576 33.75 1.84 0.08
C ASP A 576 34.63 1.79 -1.19
N VAL A 577 34.13 2.43 -2.25
CA VAL A 577 34.72 2.43 -3.59
C VAL A 577 36.19 2.86 -3.60
N ALA A 578 36.58 3.75 -2.69
CA ALA A 578 37.94 4.25 -2.56
C ALA A 578 38.82 3.39 -1.63
N GLY A 579 38.23 2.65 -0.69
CA GLY A 579 38.94 1.81 0.27
C GLY A 579 38.83 0.33 -0.05
N ILE A 580 38.12 -0.42 0.79
CA ILE A 580 38.15 -1.90 0.80
C ILE A 580 37.43 -2.54 -0.38
N LYS A 581 36.59 -1.79 -1.11
CA LYS A 581 35.89 -2.26 -2.31
C LYS A 581 35.13 -3.57 -2.08
N ALA A 582 34.28 -3.59 -1.07
CA ALA A 582 33.46 -4.75 -0.76
C ALA A 582 32.41 -4.95 -1.88
N ASP A 583 32.67 -5.92 -2.75
CA ASP A 583 31.90 -6.20 -3.96
C ASP A 583 30.89 -7.33 -3.72
N THR A 584 29.59 -7.05 -3.82
CA THR A 584 28.53 -8.05 -3.70
C THR A 584 27.75 -8.11 -5.01
N LYS A 585 27.49 -9.30 -5.54
CA LYS A 585 26.77 -9.50 -6.81
C LYS A 585 25.51 -10.32 -6.61
N PHE A 586 24.48 -10.00 -7.38
CA PHE A 586 23.17 -10.61 -7.34
C PHE A 586 22.81 -11.16 -8.72
N ALA A 587 22.31 -12.39 -8.77
CA ALA A 587 21.76 -12.99 -9.98
C ALA A 587 20.30 -13.38 -9.75
N TYR A 588 19.49 -13.31 -10.80
CA TYR A 588 18.06 -13.60 -10.74
C TYR A 588 17.65 -14.50 -11.91
N ASP A 589 16.54 -15.21 -11.75
CA ASP A 589 15.89 -15.93 -12.85
C ASP A 589 14.93 -15.03 -13.66
N ALA A 590 14.22 -15.62 -14.62
CA ALA A 590 13.26 -14.93 -15.47
C ALA A 590 11.91 -14.61 -14.77
N LEU A 591 11.65 -15.18 -13.59
CA LEU A 591 10.51 -14.85 -12.73
C LEU A 591 10.87 -13.81 -11.65
N ASP A 592 12.05 -13.18 -11.77
CA ASP A 592 12.57 -12.17 -10.85
C ASP A 592 12.96 -12.70 -9.46
N ASN A 593 13.13 -14.02 -9.30
CA ASN A 593 13.62 -14.61 -8.05
C ASN A 593 15.16 -14.48 -7.96
N LEU A 594 15.69 -14.11 -6.78
CA LEU A 594 17.13 -14.04 -6.51
C LEU A 594 17.74 -15.44 -6.45
N THR A 595 18.53 -15.85 -7.43
CA THR A 595 19.12 -17.20 -7.52
C THR A 595 20.53 -17.29 -6.94
N LYS A 596 21.25 -16.17 -6.83
CA LYS A 596 22.63 -16.17 -6.32
C LYS A 596 23.04 -14.85 -5.69
N VAL A 597 23.76 -14.93 -4.58
CA VAL A 597 24.53 -13.83 -4.01
C VAL A 597 25.99 -14.24 -3.92
N THR A 598 26.87 -13.48 -4.58
CA THR A 598 28.32 -13.61 -4.43
C THR A 598 28.79 -12.54 -3.45
N ASP A 599 29.39 -12.95 -2.34
CA ASP A 599 29.87 -12.03 -1.30
C ASP A 599 31.22 -11.37 -1.67
N PRO A 600 31.72 -10.41 -0.86
CA PRO A 600 33.02 -9.76 -1.10
C PRO A 600 34.25 -10.69 -1.06
N LYS A 601 34.13 -11.94 -0.59
CA LYS A 601 35.18 -12.97 -0.66
C LYS A 601 35.08 -13.83 -1.93
N GLY A 602 34.07 -13.61 -2.77
CA GLY A 602 33.79 -14.44 -3.93
C GLY A 602 33.10 -15.76 -3.60
N LEU A 603 32.50 -15.88 -2.41
CA LEU A 603 31.75 -17.07 -2.02
C LEU A 603 30.29 -16.93 -2.45
N ASP A 604 29.78 -17.96 -3.12
CA ASP A 604 28.42 -17.98 -3.67
C ASP A 604 27.45 -18.62 -2.68
N THR A 605 26.38 -17.89 -2.34
CA THR A 605 25.15 -18.47 -1.76
C THR A 605 24.09 -18.56 -2.85
N THR A 606 23.56 -19.76 -3.11
CA THR A 606 22.56 -20.01 -4.17
C THR A 606 21.19 -20.36 -3.61
N TYR A 607 20.16 -20.03 -4.39
CA TYR A 607 18.75 -20.18 -4.07
C TYR A 607 18.05 -20.84 -5.26
N ASP A 608 17.46 -22.01 -5.04
CA ASP A 608 16.70 -22.73 -6.06
C ASP A 608 15.20 -22.59 -5.77
N TYR A 609 14.40 -22.30 -6.80
CA TYR A 609 12.95 -22.09 -6.70
C TYR A 609 12.17 -23.11 -7.51
N ASN A 610 10.93 -23.39 -7.09
CA ASN A 610 9.97 -24.12 -7.91
C ASN A 610 9.20 -23.17 -8.85
N GLY A 611 8.37 -23.72 -9.75
CA GLY A 611 7.57 -22.93 -10.70
C GLY A 611 6.45 -22.08 -10.09
N PHE A 612 6.27 -22.12 -8.77
CA PHE A 612 5.39 -21.21 -8.03
C PHE A 612 6.12 -19.99 -7.45
N GLY A 613 7.45 -19.93 -7.56
CA GLY A 613 8.31 -18.90 -6.96
C GLY A 613 8.71 -19.19 -5.51
N GLU A 614 8.63 -20.44 -5.06
CA GLU A 614 8.93 -20.83 -3.68
C GLU A 614 10.35 -21.40 -3.55
N LEU A 615 11.09 -20.95 -2.54
CA LEU A 615 12.47 -21.39 -2.29
C LEU A 615 12.50 -22.86 -1.86
N VAL A 616 12.99 -23.76 -2.70
CA VAL A 616 13.10 -25.20 -2.39
C VAL A 616 14.48 -25.60 -1.87
N LYS A 617 15.53 -24.80 -2.12
CA LYS A 617 16.88 -25.09 -1.64
C LYS A 617 17.72 -23.82 -1.49
N LEU A 618 18.46 -23.74 -0.38
CA LEU A 618 19.48 -22.74 -0.08
C LEU A 618 20.82 -23.48 0.04
N THR A 619 21.84 -23.05 -0.69
CA THR A 619 23.21 -23.56 -0.55
C THR A 619 24.12 -22.41 -0.13
N SER A 620 24.71 -22.50 1.06
CA SER A 620 25.59 -21.47 1.61
C SER A 620 26.92 -22.09 2.08
N PRO A 621 28.07 -21.48 1.77
CA PRO A 621 29.37 -21.94 2.29
C PRO A 621 29.49 -21.85 3.81
N ASP A 622 28.77 -20.92 4.45
CA ASP A 622 28.80 -20.70 5.89
C ASP A 622 27.83 -21.59 6.66
N THR A 623 26.64 -21.87 6.09
CA THR A 623 25.56 -22.59 6.79
C THR A 623 25.25 -23.97 6.21
N GLY A 624 25.84 -24.34 5.07
CA GLY A 624 25.60 -25.59 4.35
C GLY A 624 24.33 -25.55 3.49
N VAL A 625 23.76 -26.73 3.21
CA VAL A 625 22.54 -26.87 2.38
C VAL A 625 21.31 -26.94 3.28
N THR A 626 20.31 -26.11 3.02
CA THR A 626 18.97 -26.23 3.62
C THR A 626 17.93 -26.44 2.52
N SER A 627 17.04 -27.42 2.66
CA SER A 627 15.96 -27.67 1.70
C SER A 627 14.58 -27.46 2.31
N TYR A 628 13.60 -27.14 1.46
CA TYR A 628 12.23 -26.85 1.87
C TYR A 628 11.23 -27.58 0.97
N THR A 629 10.07 -27.90 1.53
CA THR A 629 8.90 -28.34 0.76
C THR A 629 7.67 -27.52 1.15
N TYR A 630 6.65 -27.54 0.29
CA TYR A 630 5.44 -26.74 0.45
C TYR A 630 4.20 -27.60 0.22
N ASP A 631 3.09 -27.25 0.88
CA ASP A 631 1.77 -27.81 0.60
C ASP A 631 1.14 -27.15 -0.64
N SER A 632 -0.08 -27.53 -1.00
CA SER A 632 -0.77 -26.99 -2.17
C SER A 632 -1.31 -25.56 -1.97
N ALA A 633 -1.40 -25.06 -0.73
CA ALA A 633 -1.68 -23.66 -0.45
C ALA A 633 -0.42 -22.77 -0.46
N GLY A 634 0.77 -23.37 -0.57
CA GLY A 634 2.05 -22.66 -0.52
C GLY A 634 2.57 -22.43 0.89
N ASN A 635 2.03 -23.13 1.90
CA ASN A 635 2.62 -23.12 3.23
C ASN A 635 3.84 -24.04 3.26
N ARG A 636 4.91 -23.65 3.96
CA ARG A 636 6.11 -24.49 4.13
C ARG A 636 5.75 -25.76 4.88
N ALA A 637 5.79 -26.92 4.23
CA ALA A 637 5.53 -28.21 4.85
C ALA A 637 6.74 -28.76 5.61
N THR A 638 7.96 -28.60 5.08
CA THR A 638 9.19 -29.06 5.76
C THR A 638 10.37 -28.11 5.57
N GLN A 639 11.34 -28.21 6.47
CA GLN A 639 12.67 -27.62 6.38
C GLN A 639 13.71 -28.64 6.84
N THR A 640 14.69 -28.97 6.01
CA THR A 640 15.81 -29.84 6.39
C THR A 640 17.09 -29.02 6.43
N ASP A 641 17.72 -28.92 7.61
CA ASP A 641 18.95 -28.15 7.80
C ASP A 641 20.19 -28.89 7.23
N ALA A 642 21.35 -28.21 7.24
CA ALA A 642 22.60 -28.77 6.74
C ALA A 642 23.14 -29.97 7.54
N ARG A 643 22.58 -30.24 8.73
CA ARG A 643 22.90 -31.42 9.54
C ARG A 643 21.97 -32.60 9.22
N GLY A 644 21.01 -32.42 8.32
CA GLY A 644 19.99 -33.41 7.97
C GLY A 644 18.82 -33.46 8.94
N ASN A 645 18.67 -32.48 9.85
CA ASN A 645 17.52 -32.42 10.75
C ASN A 645 16.31 -31.85 10.01
N THR A 646 15.25 -32.65 9.87
CA THR A 646 13.99 -32.20 9.28
C THR A 646 13.02 -31.70 10.33
N THR A 647 12.56 -30.46 10.17
CA THR A 647 11.43 -29.86 10.89
C THR A 647 10.21 -29.86 9.97
N ALA A 648 9.07 -30.33 10.46
CA ALA A 648 7.81 -30.35 9.72
C ALA A 648 6.79 -29.39 10.33
N TYR A 649 5.97 -28.78 9.48
CA TYR A 649 4.96 -27.79 9.87
C TYR A 649 3.59 -28.26 9.43
N SER A 650 2.57 -27.98 10.25
CA SER A 650 1.18 -28.32 9.93
C SER A 650 0.31 -27.08 10.05
N TYR A 651 -0.72 -27.00 9.21
CA TYR A 651 -1.60 -25.83 9.09
C TYR A 651 -3.06 -26.23 9.10
N ASP A 652 -3.92 -25.38 9.66
CA ASP A 652 -5.37 -25.52 9.53
C ASP A 652 -5.89 -25.01 8.17
N ALA A 653 -7.20 -25.10 7.95
CA ALA A 653 -7.86 -24.67 6.72
C ALA A 653 -7.81 -23.15 6.44
N LEU A 654 -7.40 -22.33 7.41
CA LEU A 654 -7.15 -20.90 7.22
C LEU A 654 -5.66 -20.60 7.06
N ASN A 655 -4.84 -21.64 6.81
CA ASN A 655 -3.40 -21.57 6.62
C ASN A 655 -2.65 -21.05 7.87
N ARG A 656 -3.16 -21.30 9.07
CA ARG A 656 -2.50 -20.93 10.33
C ARG A 656 -1.70 -22.11 10.88
N LEU A 657 -0.49 -21.86 11.37
CA LEU A 657 0.43 -22.88 11.90
C LEU A 657 -0.15 -23.56 13.15
N THR A 658 -0.47 -24.85 13.09
CA THR A 658 -1.01 -25.63 14.22
C THR A 658 0.02 -26.50 14.91
N LYS A 659 1.12 -26.86 14.23
CA LYS A 659 2.15 -27.73 14.81
C LYS A 659 3.50 -27.51 14.16
N VAL A 660 4.56 -27.58 14.97
CA VAL A 660 5.95 -27.74 14.54
C VAL A 660 6.48 -29.05 15.12
N THR A 661 6.93 -29.94 14.25
CA THR A 661 7.47 -31.25 14.61
C THR A 661 8.97 -31.26 14.36
N TYR A 662 9.75 -31.51 15.40
CA TYR A 662 11.20 -31.66 15.34
C TYR A 662 11.60 -33.13 15.39
N PRO A 663 12.85 -33.49 15.02
CA PRO A 663 13.36 -34.85 15.16
C PRO A 663 13.30 -35.36 16.62
N THR A 664 13.52 -34.45 17.57
CA THR A 664 13.33 -34.74 19.00
C THR A 664 11.90 -34.39 19.39
N THR A 665 11.07 -35.41 19.65
CA THR A 665 9.62 -35.25 19.89
C THR A 665 9.29 -34.39 21.11
N SER A 666 10.16 -34.33 22.12
CA SER A 666 10.00 -33.45 23.29
C SER A 666 10.19 -31.96 22.96
N LEU A 667 10.65 -31.62 21.76
CA LEU A 667 10.74 -30.24 21.29
C LEU A 667 9.53 -29.83 20.44
N ASN A 668 8.61 -30.75 20.13
CA ASN A 668 7.43 -30.45 19.33
C ASN A 668 6.60 -29.35 19.99
N VAL A 669 6.09 -28.44 19.15
CA VAL A 669 5.23 -27.33 19.59
C VAL A 669 3.88 -27.46 18.90
N THR A 670 2.81 -27.28 19.65
CA THR A 670 1.43 -27.25 19.14
C THR A 670 0.80 -25.90 19.45
N TYR A 671 -0.04 -25.44 18.53
CA TYR A 671 -0.75 -24.17 18.59
C TYR A 671 -2.25 -24.43 18.46
N THR A 672 -3.05 -23.78 19.29
CA THR A 672 -4.51 -23.86 19.24
C THR A 672 -5.08 -22.46 19.03
N TYR A 673 -5.96 -22.32 18.05
CA TYR A 673 -6.66 -21.09 17.73
C TYR A 673 -8.15 -21.23 18.03
N ASP A 674 -8.85 -20.11 18.17
CA ASP A 674 -10.32 -20.02 18.20
C ASP A 674 -11.03 -20.73 19.36
N VAL A 675 -10.28 -21.42 20.22
CA VAL A 675 -10.82 -22.18 21.36
C VAL A 675 -10.64 -21.39 22.64
N THR A 676 -11.74 -21.04 23.30
CA THR A 676 -11.70 -20.46 24.63
C THR A 676 -11.05 -21.42 25.62
N GLN A 677 -9.98 -20.96 26.27
CA GLN A 677 -9.25 -21.75 27.26
C GLN A 677 -9.97 -21.71 28.61
N THR A 678 -9.84 -22.79 29.38
CA THR A 678 -10.41 -22.88 30.74
C THR A 678 -9.87 -21.83 31.71
N ALA A 679 -8.69 -21.27 31.41
CA ALA A 679 -8.10 -20.16 32.17
C ALA A 679 -8.81 -18.82 31.95
N CYS A 680 -9.64 -18.68 30.91
CA CYS A 680 -10.30 -17.43 30.55
C CYS A 680 -11.62 -17.28 31.32
N THR A 681 -11.84 -16.11 31.91
CA THR A 681 -13.11 -15.80 32.59
C THR A 681 -14.08 -15.10 31.66
N SER A 682 -15.32 -14.90 32.12
CA SER A 682 -16.30 -14.05 31.42
C SER A 682 -15.68 -12.69 31.05
N GLY A 683 -15.92 -12.22 29.83
CA GLY A 683 -15.30 -11.02 29.26
C GLY A 683 -13.91 -11.22 28.63
N GLU A 684 -13.30 -12.41 28.78
CA GLU A 684 -11.98 -12.74 28.23
C GLU A 684 -12.02 -13.87 27.17
N THR A 685 -13.21 -14.20 26.68
CA THR A 685 -13.49 -15.39 25.85
C THR A 685 -13.56 -15.09 24.34
N PHE A 686 -13.01 -13.96 23.90
CA PHE A 686 -13.04 -13.52 22.50
C PHE A 686 -11.93 -14.20 21.70
N SER A 687 -12.08 -15.51 21.50
CA SER A 687 -11.01 -16.40 21.02
C SER A 687 -10.90 -16.51 19.51
N ILE A 688 -11.97 -16.24 18.76
CA ILE A 688 -12.02 -16.49 17.32
C ILE A 688 -11.10 -15.50 16.58
N GLY A 689 -10.28 -16.03 15.68
CA GLY A 689 -9.22 -15.35 14.95
C GLY A 689 -7.89 -15.27 15.70
N ARG A 690 -7.75 -15.84 16.90
CA ARG A 690 -6.59 -15.60 17.79
C ARG A 690 -5.92 -16.89 18.28
N LEU A 691 -4.61 -16.83 18.52
CA LEU A 691 -3.86 -17.91 19.17
C LEU A 691 -4.26 -17.96 20.65
N THR A 692 -4.80 -19.09 21.10
CA THR A 692 -5.33 -19.23 22.47
C THR A 692 -4.50 -20.17 23.33
N LYS A 693 -3.73 -21.08 22.73
CA LYS A 693 -2.82 -21.96 23.46
C LYS A 693 -1.58 -22.28 22.63
N MET A 694 -0.43 -22.30 23.29
CA MET A 694 0.80 -22.90 22.81
C MET A 694 1.20 -24.01 23.79
N GLN A 695 1.63 -25.16 23.30
CA GLN A 695 2.16 -26.23 24.14
C GLN A 695 3.41 -26.82 23.51
N ASP A 696 4.52 -26.78 24.25
CA ASP A 696 5.76 -27.48 23.96
C ASP A 696 5.95 -28.67 24.93
N GLY A 697 7.08 -29.37 24.87
CA GLY A 697 7.33 -30.55 25.71
C GLY A 697 7.49 -30.28 27.21
N GLY A 698 7.54 -29.01 27.66
CA GLY A 698 7.76 -28.65 29.06
C GLY A 698 6.81 -27.58 29.62
N ALA A 699 6.02 -26.91 28.77
CA ALA A 699 5.13 -25.83 29.17
C ALA A 699 3.86 -25.74 28.32
N ILE A 700 2.78 -25.32 28.98
CA ILE A 700 1.54 -24.88 28.34
C ILE A 700 1.40 -23.38 28.58
N THR A 701 1.20 -22.60 27.52
CA THR A 701 0.87 -21.19 27.60
C THR A 701 -0.54 -20.96 27.06
N GLN A 702 -1.43 -20.38 27.85
CA GLN A 702 -2.80 -20.04 27.47
C GLN A 702 -2.97 -18.52 27.40
N TYR A 703 -3.75 -18.05 26.43
CA TYR A 703 -4.01 -16.65 26.13
C TYR A 703 -5.51 -16.36 26.16
N CYS A 704 -5.92 -15.28 26.81
CA CYS A 704 -7.30 -14.83 26.88
C CYS A 704 -7.40 -13.38 26.43
N TYR A 705 -8.43 -13.06 25.66
CA TYR A 705 -8.57 -11.77 24.98
C TYR A 705 -9.89 -11.11 25.34
N ASN A 706 -9.85 -9.79 25.55
CA ASN A 706 -11.08 -9.02 25.73
C ASN A 706 -11.80 -8.78 24.39
N ARG A 707 -12.94 -8.09 24.46
CA ARG A 707 -13.77 -7.76 23.31
C ARG A 707 -13.05 -6.95 22.23
N PHE A 708 -12.06 -6.14 22.59
CA PHE A 708 -11.31 -5.37 21.60
C PHE A 708 -10.10 -6.11 21.03
N GLY A 709 -9.92 -7.37 21.44
CA GLY A 709 -8.82 -8.22 20.99
C GLY A 709 -7.51 -8.01 21.75
N ASP A 710 -7.51 -7.27 22.85
CA ASP A 710 -6.32 -7.12 23.67
C ASP A 710 -6.09 -8.38 24.52
N LEU A 711 -4.84 -8.79 24.66
CA LEU A 711 -4.45 -9.91 25.54
C LEU A 711 -4.61 -9.49 27.00
N VAL A 712 -5.60 -10.01 27.71
CA VAL A 712 -5.88 -9.64 29.12
C VAL A 712 -5.39 -10.64 30.15
N ARG A 713 -5.11 -11.88 29.72
CA ARG A 713 -4.54 -12.92 30.58
C ARG A 713 -3.59 -13.81 29.81
N LYS A 714 -2.41 -14.08 30.39
CA LYS A 714 -1.47 -15.10 29.94
C LYS A 714 -1.20 -16.05 31.11
N VAL A 715 -1.45 -17.34 30.93
CA VAL A 715 -1.17 -18.38 31.93
C VAL A 715 -0.12 -19.31 31.39
N GLN A 716 1.07 -19.32 31.98
CA GLN A 716 2.14 -20.25 31.63
C GLN A 716 2.27 -21.31 32.74
N THR A 717 1.99 -22.56 32.40
CA THR A 717 2.13 -23.70 33.32
C THR A 717 3.34 -24.52 32.91
N SER A 718 4.34 -24.63 33.78
CA SER A 718 5.51 -25.49 33.59
C SER A 718 5.79 -26.26 34.89
N ASN A 719 6.10 -27.55 34.78
CA ASN A 719 6.34 -28.44 35.93
C ASN A 719 5.26 -28.34 37.04
N GLY A 720 3.99 -28.24 36.63
CA GLY A 720 2.84 -28.11 37.55
C GLY A 720 2.66 -26.73 38.19
N THR A 721 3.57 -25.79 37.96
CA THR A 721 3.47 -24.42 38.48
C THR A 721 2.87 -23.49 37.43
N ALA A 722 1.75 -22.86 37.76
CA ALA A 722 1.08 -21.89 36.90
C ALA A 722 1.48 -20.45 37.26
N LEU A 723 2.05 -19.73 36.29
CA LEU A 723 2.38 -18.32 36.36
C LEU A 723 1.32 -17.53 35.58
N VAL A 724 0.59 -16.66 36.27
CA VAL A 724 -0.48 -15.86 35.69
C VAL A 724 -0.02 -14.40 35.55
N LEU A 725 -0.06 -13.89 34.33
CA LEU A 725 0.04 -12.46 34.03
C LEU A 725 -1.34 -11.94 33.63
N ARG A 726 -1.75 -10.80 34.19
CA ARG A 726 -2.95 -10.07 33.77
C ARG A 726 -2.58 -8.72 33.18
N TYR A 727 -3.34 -8.26 32.20
CA TYR A 727 -3.13 -6.98 31.52
C TYR A 727 -4.43 -6.20 31.47
N ASP A 728 -4.36 -4.89 31.73
CA ASP A 728 -5.47 -3.96 31.54
C ASP A 728 -5.04 -2.84 30.58
N TYR A 729 -5.98 -2.35 29.79
CA TYR A 729 -5.74 -1.36 28.72
C TYR A 729 -6.55 -0.09 28.93
N THR A 730 -6.11 1.01 28.33
CA THR A 730 -6.93 2.22 28.14
C THR A 730 -8.00 1.99 27.08
N VAL A 731 -8.98 2.89 26.97
CA VAL A 731 -9.95 2.87 25.86
C VAL A 731 -9.24 2.99 24.51
N GLY A 732 -8.13 3.73 24.42
CA GLY A 732 -7.25 3.80 23.24
C GLY A 732 -6.39 2.55 22.97
N GLY A 733 -6.55 1.46 23.72
CA GLY A 733 -5.82 0.20 23.49
C GLY A 733 -4.38 0.19 23.98
N GLN A 734 -3.96 1.15 24.80
CA GLN A 734 -2.61 1.21 25.35
C GLN A 734 -2.55 0.46 26.68
N LEU A 735 -1.47 -0.29 26.94
CA LEU A 735 -1.28 -0.98 28.22
C LEU A 735 -1.28 0.03 29.38
N ARG A 736 -2.19 -0.19 30.34
CA ARG A 736 -2.42 0.63 31.54
C ARG A 736 -1.89 -0.04 32.80
N ARG A 737 -2.00 -1.37 32.90
CA ARG A 737 -1.60 -2.12 34.09
C ARG A 737 -1.21 -3.56 33.74
N MET A 738 -0.26 -4.12 34.48
CA MET A 738 0.06 -5.54 34.51
C MET A 738 0.03 -6.07 35.94
N THR A 739 -0.53 -7.25 36.16
CA THR A 739 -0.42 -7.98 37.44
C THR A 739 0.44 -9.21 37.24
N TYR A 740 1.50 -9.34 38.04
CA TYR A 740 2.47 -10.43 38.01
C TYR A 740 2.00 -11.64 38.83
N PRO A 741 2.62 -12.83 38.65
CA PRO A 741 2.21 -14.06 39.34
C PRO A 741 2.27 -13.98 40.88
N ASP A 742 3.13 -13.13 41.42
CA ASP A 742 3.26 -12.89 42.87
C ASP A 742 2.20 -11.92 43.42
N GLY A 743 1.32 -11.39 42.56
CA GLY A 743 0.31 -10.40 42.90
C GLY A 743 0.79 -8.96 42.83
N ALA A 744 2.07 -8.71 42.49
CA ALA A 744 2.57 -7.36 42.29
C ALA A 744 1.93 -6.73 41.04
N VAL A 745 1.56 -5.45 41.15
CA VAL A 745 0.91 -4.71 40.06
C VAL A 745 1.85 -3.61 39.56
N VAL A 746 2.16 -3.61 38.27
CA VAL A 746 2.83 -2.50 37.60
C VAL A 746 1.81 -1.68 36.83
N ASP A 747 1.75 -0.38 37.04
CA ASP A 747 0.83 0.52 36.34
C ASP A 747 1.56 1.65 35.60
N TYR A 748 0.90 2.14 34.55
CA TYR A 748 1.41 3.16 33.64
C TYR A 748 0.45 4.36 33.65
N VAL A 749 0.93 5.51 34.10
CA VAL A 749 0.22 6.79 33.96
C VAL A 749 0.67 7.44 32.66
N ARG A 750 -0.27 7.98 31.87
CA ARG A 750 0.02 8.57 30.57
C ARG A 750 -0.47 10.01 30.48
N ASN A 751 0.19 10.82 29.65
CA ASN A 751 -0.29 12.15 29.29
C ASN A 751 -1.40 12.07 28.21
N ALA A 752 -1.90 13.24 27.80
CA ALA A 752 -2.93 13.34 26.77
C ALA A 752 -2.46 12.85 25.38
N GLN A 753 -1.15 12.76 25.15
CA GLN A 753 -0.54 12.23 23.91
C GLN A 753 -0.41 10.69 23.94
N GLY A 754 -0.82 10.02 25.03
CA GLY A 754 -0.64 8.58 25.22
C GLY A 754 0.77 8.15 25.62
N GLN A 755 1.67 9.09 25.95
CA GLN A 755 3.04 8.79 26.40
C GLN A 755 3.08 8.52 27.91
N THR A 756 3.90 7.55 28.34
CA THR A 756 4.02 7.17 29.75
C THR A 756 4.74 8.24 30.58
N THR A 757 4.04 8.88 31.51
CA THR A 757 4.63 9.88 32.43
C THR A 757 5.06 9.30 33.77
N GLN A 758 4.49 8.17 34.19
CA GLN A 758 4.88 7.47 35.41
C GLN A 758 4.76 5.95 35.26
N VAL A 759 5.64 5.23 35.96
CA VAL A 759 5.55 3.78 36.18
C VAL A 759 5.51 3.53 37.69
N GLY A 760 4.43 2.93 38.16
CA GLY A 760 4.27 2.51 39.56
C GLY A 760 4.35 1.01 39.72
N VAL A 761 4.80 0.56 40.90
CA VAL A 761 4.69 -0.83 41.34
C VAL A 761 3.93 -0.87 42.67
N THR A 762 2.96 -1.77 42.79
CA THR A 762 2.25 -2.05 44.04
C THR A 762 2.56 -3.50 44.40
N PRO A 763 3.45 -3.77 45.36
CA PRO A 763 3.69 -5.12 45.86
C PRO A 763 2.40 -5.76 46.36
N ALA A 764 2.32 -7.08 46.36
CA ALA A 764 1.15 -7.80 46.88
C ALA A 764 0.88 -7.42 48.35
N GLY A 765 -0.34 -6.91 48.63
CA GLY A 765 -0.72 -6.42 49.96
C GLY A 765 -0.01 -5.13 50.41
N GLY A 766 0.81 -4.51 49.55
CA GLY A 766 1.55 -3.29 49.83
C GLY A 766 0.87 -2.03 49.26
N SER A 767 1.50 -0.88 49.51
CA SER A 767 1.12 0.39 48.90
C SER A 767 1.88 0.63 47.59
N ARG A 768 1.27 1.37 46.66
CA ARG A 768 1.93 1.77 45.41
C ARG A 768 3.19 2.60 45.68
N GLN A 769 4.27 2.24 45.02
CA GLN A 769 5.56 2.91 44.99
C GLN A 769 5.86 3.36 43.56
N LEU A 770 6.38 4.57 43.38
CA LEU A 770 6.85 5.01 42.07
C LEU A 770 8.19 4.34 41.75
N LEU A 771 8.31 3.73 40.57
CA LEU A 771 9.59 3.33 40.01
C LEU A 771 10.22 4.51 39.27
N LEU A 772 9.40 5.21 38.48
CA LEU A 772 9.71 6.51 37.90
C LEU A 772 8.45 7.36 37.74
N GLY A 773 8.62 8.68 37.74
CA GLY A 773 7.59 9.68 37.47
C GLY A 773 8.17 10.88 36.73
N ASN A 774 7.32 11.86 36.40
CA ASN A 774 7.70 13.08 35.69
C ASN A 774 8.45 12.81 34.38
N ALA A 775 8.14 11.71 33.68
CA ALA A 775 8.77 11.45 32.40
C ALA A 775 8.31 12.49 31.37
N SER A 776 9.27 13.09 30.67
CA SER A 776 9.06 14.10 29.65
C SER A 776 9.63 13.63 28.31
N TYR A 777 9.20 14.26 27.23
CA TYR A 777 9.49 13.84 25.86
C TYR A 777 9.81 15.04 24.97
N TYR A 778 10.65 14.81 23.98
CA TYR A 778 10.78 15.72 22.85
C TYR A 778 9.56 15.60 21.92
N PRO A 779 9.16 16.69 21.24
CA PRO A 779 8.11 16.71 20.21
C PRO A 779 8.23 15.56 19.20
N PHE A 780 7.20 14.71 19.10
CA PHE A 780 7.22 13.54 18.19
C PHE A 780 8.50 12.68 18.31
N GLY A 781 9.12 12.66 19.49
CA GLY A 781 10.51 12.28 19.63
C GLY A 781 10.80 11.44 20.89
N PRO A 782 12.09 11.26 21.21
CA PRO A 782 12.53 10.42 22.31
C PRO A 782 12.17 11.01 23.69
N ALA A 783 12.26 10.18 24.73
CA ALA A 783 12.13 10.64 26.11
C ALA A 783 13.26 11.61 26.49
N ALA A 784 12.91 12.75 27.08
CA ALA A 784 13.82 13.81 27.51
C ALA A 784 14.32 13.63 28.95
N GLY A 785 13.70 12.75 29.75
CA GLY A 785 14.12 12.48 31.12
C GLY A 785 12.97 12.02 32.00
N TRP A 786 13.29 11.71 33.27
CA TRP A 786 12.33 11.32 34.31
C TRP A 786 12.95 11.43 35.71
N THR A 787 12.12 11.27 36.75
CA THR A 787 12.55 11.16 38.15
C THR A 787 12.31 9.74 38.66
N TYR A 788 13.33 9.06 39.17
CA TYR A 788 13.20 7.76 39.81
C TYR A 788 12.46 7.84 41.15
N GLY A 789 11.94 6.71 41.63
CA GLY A 789 11.24 6.60 42.91
C GLY A 789 12.01 7.08 44.15
N ASN A 790 13.35 7.00 44.11
CA ASN A 790 14.24 7.52 45.14
C ASN A 790 14.55 9.03 45.00
N GLY A 791 13.84 9.72 44.10
CA GLY A 791 13.96 11.15 43.83
C GLY A 791 15.16 11.55 42.96
N ARG A 792 15.99 10.61 42.49
CA ARG A 792 17.07 10.92 41.54
C ARG A 792 16.45 11.27 40.18
N THR A 793 16.98 12.29 39.50
CA THR A 793 16.46 12.72 38.19
C THR A 793 17.44 12.31 37.11
N LEU A 794 16.94 11.68 36.05
CA LEU A 794 17.70 11.41 34.84
C LEU A 794 17.26 12.39 33.74
N ALA A 795 18.18 13.21 33.26
CA ALA A 795 18.00 14.04 32.07
C ALA A 795 18.62 13.35 30.85
N ARG A 796 17.95 13.44 29.70
CA ARG A 796 18.43 12.98 28.40
C ARG A 796 18.40 14.13 27.42
N GLN A 797 19.55 14.74 27.19
CA GLN A 797 19.69 15.81 26.21
C GLN A 797 19.92 15.20 24.83
N HIS A 798 19.22 15.73 23.84
CA HIS A 798 19.37 15.33 22.44
C HIS A 798 19.73 16.55 21.60
N ASP A 799 20.50 16.32 20.53
CA ASP A 799 20.78 17.32 19.52
C ASP A 799 19.58 17.54 18.58
N LEU A 800 19.78 18.39 17.58
CA LEU A 800 18.76 18.70 16.55
C LEU A 800 18.60 17.59 15.49
N ASP A 801 19.26 16.45 15.63
CA ASP A 801 19.03 15.22 14.86
C ASP A 801 18.31 14.15 15.73
N TYR A 802 17.96 14.48 16.97
CA TYR A 802 17.49 13.53 17.99
C TYR A 802 18.49 12.44 18.37
N ARG A 803 19.79 12.69 18.20
CA ARG A 803 20.86 11.85 18.77
C ARG A 803 21.07 12.23 20.24
N PRO A 804 21.26 11.26 21.15
CA PRO A 804 21.51 11.56 22.55
C PRO A 804 22.87 12.25 22.68
N GLN A 805 22.91 13.48 23.20
CA GLN A 805 24.16 14.20 23.51
C GLN A 805 24.67 13.88 24.90
N ALA A 806 23.76 13.72 25.86
CA ALA A 806 24.09 13.46 27.25
C ALA A 806 22.96 12.74 27.99
N ILE A 807 23.34 11.85 28.89
CA ILE A 807 22.48 11.26 29.91
C ILE A 807 23.09 11.59 31.28
N GLN A 808 22.34 12.31 32.11
CA GLN A 808 22.84 12.86 33.37
C GLN A 808 21.89 12.62 34.55
N ASP A 809 22.44 12.18 35.68
CA ASP A 809 21.89 12.33 37.02
C ASP A 809 22.85 13.17 37.85
N THR A 810 22.45 14.41 38.16
CA THR A 810 23.33 15.42 38.76
C THR A 810 23.64 15.19 40.25
N ARG A 811 23.06 14.16 40.88
CA ARG A 811 23.38 13.80 42.28
C ARG A 811 24.73 13.08 42.35
N PRO A 812 25.49 13.22 43.46
CA PRO A 812 26.76 12.52 43.64
C PRO A 812 26.67 11.01 43.37
N GLY A 813 27.59 10.48 42.56
CA GLY A 813 27.58 9.09 42.11
C GLY A 813 26.42 8.75 41.17
N GLY A 814 25.89 9.74 40.45
CA GLY A 814 24.89 9.58 39.40
C GLY A 814 25.53 9.18 38.08
N LEU A 815 24.70 8.71 37.14
CA LEU A 815 25.15 8.42 35.79
C LEU A 815 25.46 9.75 35.08
N ASP A 816 26.67 9.87 34.53
CA ASP A 816 27.11 11.07 33.80
C ASP A 816 27.83 10.63 32.54
N VAL A 817 27.14 10.63 31.40
CA VAL A 817 27.68 10.17 30.11
C VAL A 817 27.27 11.11 29.00
N GLY A 818 28.25 11.67 28.31
CA GLY A 818 28.12 12.36 27.03
C GLY A 818 28.46 11.45 25.85
N PHE A 819 27.96 11.80 24.67
CA PHE A 819 28.14 11.04 23.44
C PHE A 819 28.67 11.95 22.33
N GLY A 820 29.76 11.55 21.70
CA GLY A 820 30.31 12.19 20.52
C GLY A 820 29.98 11.38 19.26
N PHE A 821 29.56 12.05 18.19
CA PHE A 821 29.29 11.42 16.90
C PHE A 821 30.17 12.01 15.82
N ASP A 822 30.55 11.17 14.84
CA ASP A 822 31.10 11.68 13.59
C ASP A 822 30.00 12.17 12.63
N PRO A 823 30.36 12.81 11.51
CA PRO A 823 29.40 13.27 10.49
C PRO A 823 28.51 12.17 9.87
N ALA A 824 28.96 10.90 9.85
CA ALA A 824 28.14 9.78 9.37
C ALA A 824 27.18 9.24 10.44
N GLY A 825 27.28 9.74 11.69
CA GLY A 825 26.44 9.36 12.81
C GLY A 825 26.98 8.18 13.64
N ASN A 826 28.23 7.76 13.44
CA ASN A 826 28.85 6.75 14.28
C ASN A 826 29.19 7.33 15.65
N LEU A 827 28.98 6.56 16.72
CA LEU A 827 29.32 6.95 18.09
C LEU A 827 30.84 6.84 18.29
N THR A 828 31.57 7.95 18.26
CA THR A 828 33.05 7.95 18.32
C THR A 828 33.61 8.17 19.72
N ALA A 829 32.81 8.70 20.65
CA ALA A 829 33.26 8.97 22.00
C ALA A 829 32.15 8.77 23.04
N LEU A 830 32.55 8.23 24.19
CA LEU A 830 31.85 8.41 25.46
C LEU A 830 32.66 9.38 26.30
N THR A 831 32.00 10.42 26.81
CA THR A 831 32.62 11.50 27.56
C THR A 831 31.92 11.68 28.91
N PRO A 832 32.50 12.42 29.86
CA PRO A 832 31.70 13.04 30.92
C PRO A 832 30.71 14.00 30.28
N ALA A 833 29.49 14.10 30.80
CA ALA A 833 28.46 14.82 30.08
C ALA A 833 28.72 16.34 30.05
N GLY A 834 28.63 16.93 28.86
CA GLY A 834 29.01 18.33 28.63
C GLY A 834 30.52 18.58 28.50
N ASN A 835 31.35 17.54 28.65
CA ASN A 835 32.79 17.60 28.38
C ASN A 835 33.08 16.99 27.00
N PRO A 836 33.84 17.67 26.12
CA PRO A 836 34.23 17.11 24.82
C PRO A 836 35.36 16.08 24.90
N ALA A 837 36.06 15.96 26.03
CA ALA A 837 37.16 15.01 26.18
C ALA A 837 36.65 13.57 26.35
N PRO A 838 37.08 12.62 25.50
CA PRO A 838 36.68 11.22 25.62
C PRO A 838 37.26 10.56 26.87
N GLU A 839 36.44 9.77 27.56
CA GLU A 839 36.87 8.71 28.48
C GLU A 839 37.04 7.39 27.74
N ILE A 840 36.20 7.15 26.73
CA ILE A 840 36.30 6.00 25.83
C ILE A 840 36.19 6.49 24.39
N GLY A 841 37.17 6.17 23.56
CA GLY A 841 37.12 6.34 22.12
C GLY A 841 36.59 5.07 21.44
N LEU A 842 35.85 5.24 20.34
CA LEU A 842 35.36 4.14 19.51
C LEU A 842 35.85 4.33 18.08
N GLY A 843 36.57 3.33 17.58
CA GLY A 843 37.09 3.31 16.21
C GLY A 843 36.15 2.58 15.26
N TYR A 844 36.08 3.05 14.02
CA TYR A 844 35.32 2.41 12.95
C TYR A 844 36.21 2.17 11.73
N ASP A 845 35.90 1.15 10.95
CA ASP A 845 36.45 1.02 9.60
C ASP A 845 35.63 1.82 8.58
N ALA A 846 36.09 1.82 7.33
CA ALA A 846 35.44 2.56 6.25
C ALA A 846 34.04 2.04 5.88
N LEU A 847 33.58 0.91 6.42
CA LEU A 847 32.20 0.45 6.28
C LEU A 847 31.33 0.81 7.51
N GLY A 848 31.83 1.65 8.42
CA GLY A 848 31.10 2.00 9.65
C GLY A 848 31.01 0.85 10.64
N ARG A 849 31.92 -0.14 10.58
CA ARG A 849 31.95 -1.26 11.52
C ARG A 849 32.91 -0.96 12.67
N LEU A 850 32.49 -1.24 13.90
CA LEU A 850 33.30 -1.00 15.10
C LEU A 850 34.58 -1.84 15.06
N THR A 851 35.75 -1.20 15.14
CA THR A 851 37.08 -1.85 15.13
C THR A 851 37.69 -1.96 16.51
N GLY A 852 37.24 -1.15 17.47
CA GLY A 852 37.69 -1.26 18.85
C GLY A 852 37.24 -0.12 19.75
N LEU A 853 37.52 -0.30 21.04
CA LEU A 853 37.37 0.73 22.07
C LEU A 853 38.76 1.08 22.60
N THR A 854 39.01 2.35 22.81
CA THR A 854 40.26 2.86 23.38
C THR A 854 39.99 3.67 24.64
N ASP A 855 40.92 3.64 25.59
CA ASP A 855 40.94 4.56 26.71
C ASP A 855 41.19 5.98 26.19
N GLY A 856 40.31 6.91 26.54
CA GLY A 856 40.29 8.25 25.96
C GLY A 856 41.45 9.15 26.40
N VAL A 857 42.14 8.84 27.51
CA VAL A 857 43.31 9.59 28.00
C VAL A 857 44.60 9.08 27.37
N THR A 858 44.78 7.75 27.35
CA THR A 858 46.02 7.09 26.93
C THR A 858 46.02 6.64 25.48
N GLY A 859 44.84 6.52 24.86
CA GLY A 859 44.67 5.91 23.53
C GLY A 859 44.86 4.40 23.52
N THR A 860 45.01 3.77 24.69
CA THR A 860 45.29 2.33 24.80
C THR A 860 44.05 1.52 24.40
N VAL A 861 44.22 0.49 23.58
CA VAL A 861 43.11 -0.40 23.18
C VAL A 861 42.59 -1.18 24.38
N ILE A 862 41.29 -1.03 24.66
CA ILE A 862 40.55 -1.76 25.70
C ILE A 862 40.04 -3.09 25.14
N ASP A 863 39.36 -3.05 23.98
CA ASP A 863 38.89 -4.23 23.25
C ASP A 863 38.99 -3.97 21.74
N GLY A 864 39.36 -5.00 20.98
CA GLY A 864 39.59 -4.92 19.54
C GLY A 864 38.73 -5.91 18.78
N TYR A 865 38.14 -5.46 17.68
CA TYR A 865 37.31 -6.26 16.80
C TYR A 865 37.94 -6.33 15.42
N ALA A 866 38.09 -7.55 14.90
CA ALA A 866 38.43 -7.77 13.52
C ALA A 866 37.17 -8.25 12.80
N THR A 867 36.81 -7.59 11.70
CA THR A 867 35.72 -8.04 10.83
C THR A 867 36.27 -8.74 9.62
N ALA A 868 35.71 -9.90 9.27
CA ALA A 868 35.95 -10.48 7.96
C ALA A 868 35.30 -9.61 6.87
N ALA A 869 35.76 -9.70 5.62
CA ALA A 869 35.17 -8.99 4.48
C ALA A 869 33.65 -9.24 4.32
N THR A 870 33.13 -10.33 4.88
CA THR A 870 31.70 -10.72 4.86
C THR A 870 30.86 -10.16 6.02
N GLY A 871 31.43 -9.29 6.87
CA GLY A 871 30.66 -8.63 7.95
C GLY A 871 30.50 -9.43 9.24
N HIS A 872 31.06 -10.65 9.35
CA HIS A 872 31.14 -11.34 10.65
C HIS A 872 32.18 -10.68 11.56
N LEU A 873 31.80 -10.46 12.83
CA LEU A 873 32.63 -9.96 13.93
C LEU A 873 33.19 -11.13 14.78
N PRO A 874 34.36 -11.71 14.46
CA PRO A 874 35.12 -12.45 15.47
C PRO A 874 35.80 -11.46 16.44
N ARG A 875 35.50 -11.59 17.72
CA ARG A 875 36.19 -10.89 18.80
C ARG A 875 37.65 -11.34 18.87
N THR A 876 38.61 -10.41 18.83
CA THR A 876 40.04 -10.73 18.90
C THR A 876 40.68 -10.15 20.17
N LYS A 877 40.94 -11.04 21.15
CA LYS A 877 41.80 -10.92 22.35
C LYS A 877 41.61 -9.71 23.31
N ARG A 878 41.39 -10.05 24.59
CA ARG A 878 41.62 -9.19 25.76
C ARG A 878 43.10 -8.82 25.89
N GLY A 879 43.43 -7.54 25.90
CA GLY A 879 44.65 -7.04 26.53
C GLY A 879 44.40 -6.94 28.03
N LEU A 880 44.82 -7.95 28.80
CA LEU A 880 45.03 -7.78 30.24
C LEU A 880 46.31 -6.95 30.41
N SER A 881 46.20 -5.76 30.99
CA SER A 881 47.23 -5.24 31.88
C SER A 881 46.57 -4.56 33.07
N SER A 882 47.00 -5.03 34.24
CA SER A 882 46.71 -4.64 35.63
C SER A 882 46.30 -3.20 35.90
#